data_AF-A0A1J4L6K3-F1
#
_entry.id   AF-A0A1J4L6K3-F1
#
_cell.length_a   1.000
_cell.length_b   1.000
_cell.length_c   1.000
_cell.angle_alpha   90.00
_cell.angle_beta   90.00
_cell.angle_gamma   90.00
#
_symmetry.space_group_name_H-M   'P 1'
#
loop_
_entity.id
_entity.type
_entity.pdbx_description
1 polymer ?
#
loop_
_entity_poly.entity_id
_entity_poly.type
_entity_poly.pdbx_seq_one_letter_code
_entity_poly.pdbx_strand_id
1 'polypeptide(L)'
;MLFTFLAIFGTIGGTKLANKKEINAFTVFHKETTKFDFKSIQELSKPFEYVDTRNTNMTYIVRFAKELTKDDLPSYANWNLISAHKGTNAVRCDVSLRRCDPLSTIYEYDWTTILDSMPELGVLSIADGEPFLNSKGDYEEYEIHFEFRCNKSSTTIDEPQMFIDKPYREMPRLYLLFRNQLSCGEPFAVQPTNTPQPFNPDCTVYYRQDQNSSLAIYFNLTEWNGGALGLPAKFNVGNEVKYIFWSPCERMVNCPWGASCGAAKMSSAWICDEDIKTCENFTIIPGTENISYVDTNLINDSDINQGFQIVYDSVPGATLRVNITCNSNYPNDHVLFHGTGDYNSATNTYTLYGEALDACPSDVPEPHPPIDKCRFNLTQGNYFIDMDLATFKHESGTVTVSGDLTSQYDLYYAPCDSMPCPDGYDCDGDEDISVLLCEKNVVGRTPTCTAYGILDHGMYASLKSDYIINGVTVYYEGDRARKSEIDFKCDKSTLGHNLKLPEKVHLRDGKLTVDVSTIDACMTGTGPTPTPPPIVRPTIPEVVKPTPTPVPSPRSVYFFEDETKNEYVIIDLPKLQSKTYEGYMELYVRGKKGTIYTEFHPWNLLPYPDSWGSNKDFDQANFWQCWFDESFKPYCHPVGDKRVPGLNVSLQKEGNIDSGVRITYEGAYGVNLDIDISCDQSADHKLDLGNLPVVYTQSTNNDKWSIDTALELACSNKFQPASTPYPSNTPQPHDVKIVTKFSTTVGGKSLSLNLNNVKETAAKIALGYSNYYSKAELRFHPTKKLGCPAGRTCPSEYQEGNVWLCINTTETTEPYGFCYPTGNMDYGLNILAVSKTDPYAGLTVNYDGGLYGSETHFNFFCKEDLPADEIEFEQVGILNPPGKVPVIHVLSSQVCPNGSGRSTTGGAYFLIVLAVVFIAYFGIGTLIMYVWMGSITIPNENFWTEFFQCVTTAVVFIFTCGRSRTAAAYDNI
;
A
#
# COMPACT_ATOMS: atom_id res chain seq x y z
N MET A 1 19.27 -53.80 7.80
CA MET A 1 20.04 -52.72 7.12
C MET A 1 19.28 -52.02 6.00
N LEU A 2 18.37 -52.68 5.26
CA LEU A 2 17.54 -52.00 4.24
C LEU A 2 16.30 -51.27 4.82
N PHE A 3 15.85 -51.66 6.03
CA PHE A 3 14.69 -51.05 6.70
C PHE A 3 15.00 -49.76 7.48
N THR A 4 16.28 -49.43 7.69
CA THR A 4 16.70 -48.25 8.47
C THR A 4 16.90 -47.01 7.58
N PHE A 5 16.93 -47.18 6.25
CA PHE A 5 17.11 -46.07 5.30
C PHE A 5 15.80 -45.36 4.91
N LEU A 6 14.63 -45.95 5.19
CA LEU A 6 13.32 -45.35 4.89
C LEU A 6 12.77 -44.45 6.00
N ALA A 7 13.35 -44.48 7.20
CA ALA A 7 12.90 -43.65 8.34
C ALA A 7 13.51 -42.24 8.37
N ILE A 8 14.48 -41.92 7.49
CA ILE A 8 15.20 -40.63 7.47
C ILE A 8 14.54 -39.60 6.53
N PHE A 9 13.49 -39.97 5.79
CA PHE A 9 12.70 -39.04 4.96
C PHE A 9 11.40 -38.53 5.64
N GLY A 10 11.25 -38.75 6.95
CA GLY A 10 10.03 -38.42 7.72
C GLY A 10 9.83 -36.94 8.09
N THR A 11 10.69 -36.02 7.63
CA THR A 11 10.51 -34.57 7.82
C THR A 11 10.70 -33.86 6.49
N ILE A 12 9.91 -34.24 5.48
CA ILE A 12 9.56 -33.32 4.42
C ILE A 12 8.31 -32.62 4.94
N GLY A 13 8.49 -31.42 5.49
CA GLY A 13 7.37 -30.49 5.66
C GLY A 13 6.73 -30.36 4.29
N GLY A 14 5.52 -30.90 4.17
CA GLY A 14 4.73 -30.80 2.95
C GLY A 14 4.41 -29.33 2.75
N THR A 15 5.25 -28.63 2.00
CA THR A 15 4.83 -27.40 1.36
C THR A 15 3.66 -27.80 0.46
N LYS A 16 2.42 -27.54 0.90
CA LYS A 16 1.24 -27.50 0.04
C LYS A 16 1.49 -26.37 -0.96
N LEU A 17 2.30 -26.65 -1.98
CA LEU A 17 2.52 -25.76 -3.11
C LEU A 17 1.19 -25.61 -3.83
N ALA A 18 0.86 -24.37 -4.22
CA ALA A 18 -0.36 -23.99 -4.90
C ALA A 18 -0.58 -24.83 -6.17
N ASN A 19 -1.27 -25.96 -6.01
CA ASN A 19 -1.77 -26.75 -7.13
C ASN A 19 -3.06 -26.09 -7.59
N LYS A 20 -3.08 -25.59 -8.82
CA LYS A 20 -4.29 -25.04 -9.44
C LYS A 20 -5.31 -26.18 -9.62
N LYS A 21 -6.22 -26.31 -8.66
CA LYS A 21 -7.32 -27.28 -8.69
C LYS A 21 -8.44 -26.72 -9.57
N GLU A 22 -8.45 -26.96 -10.88
CA GLU A 22 -9.64 -26.68 -11.71
C GLU A 22 -10.32 -28.01 -12.06
N ILE A 23 -11.46 -28.34 -11.43
CA ILE A 23 -12.20 -29.59 -11.71
C ILE A 23 -13.52 -29.24 -12.42
N ASN A 24 -13.47 -29.17 -13.74
CA ASN A 24 -14.65 -29.18 -14.59
C ASN A 24 -14.81 -30.60 -15.16
N ALA A 25 -15.75 -31.38 -14.60
CA ALA A 25 -16.04 -32.77 -15.00
C ALA A 25 -14.92 -33.82 -14.79
N PHE A 26 -14.30 -33.82 -13.59
CA PHE A 26 -13.24 -34.76 -13.17
C PHE A 26 -12.04 -34.83 -14.11
N THR A 27 -11.72 -33.66 -14.66
CA THR A 27 -10.39 -33.39 -15.14
C THR A 27 -9.53 -32.87 -13.99
N VAL A 28 -8.34 -33.42 -13.79
CA VAL A 28 -7.34 -32.95 -12.83
C VAL A 28 -6.19 -32.31 -13.59
N PHE A 29 -5.70 -31.14 -13.14
CA PHE A 29 -4.57 -30.44 -13.75
C PHE A 29 -3.42 -30.29 -12.76
N HIS A 30 -2.20 -30.67 -13.16
CA HIS A 30 -0.98 -30.41 -12.38
C HIS A 30 -0.12 -29.35 -13.05
N LYS A 31 0.21 -28.28 -12.31
CA LYS A 31 1.11 -27.17 -12.71
C LYS A 31 0.86 -26.62 -14.12
N GLU A 32 -0.39 -26.68 -14.60
CA GLU A 32 -0.78 -26.27 -15.96
C GLU A 32 -0.08 -27.03 -17.11
N THR A 33 0.62 -28.13 -16.83
CA THR A 33 1.37 -28.91 -17.84
C THR A 33 0.78 -30.29 -18.09
N THR A 34 0.03 -30.85 -17.13
CA THR A 34 -0.46 -32.22 -17.20
C THR A 34 -1.94 -32.28 -16.85
N LYS A 35 -2.73 -32.96 -17.66
CA LYS A 35 -4.18 -33.18 -17.51
C LYS A 35 -4.47 -34.67 -17.30
N PHE A 36 -5.36 -35.02 -16.38
CA PHE A 36 -5.95 -36.35 -16.23
C PHE A 36 -7.46 -36.25 -16.44
N ASP A 37 -8.07 -37.20 -17.16
CA ASP A 37 -9.51 -37.16 -17.48
C ASP A 37 -10.18 -38.47 -17.04
N PHE A 38 -10.97 -38.41 -15.96
CA PHE A 38 -11.59 -39.58 -15.35
C PHE A 38 -13.07 -39.74 -15.68
N LYS A 39 -13.58 -39.00 -16.67
CA LYS A 39 -14.99 -39.03 -17.07
C LYS A 39 -15.50 -40.45 -17.33
N SER A 40 -14.71 -41.27 -18.02
CA SER A 40 -15.07 -42.66 -18.33
C SER A 40 -15.23 -43.55 -17.08
N ILE A 41 -14.52 -43.25 -15.99
CA ILE A 41 -14.63 -43.98 -14.72
C ILE A 41 -15.87 -43.51 -13.94
N GLN A 42 -16.17 -42.22 -13.99
CA GLN A 42 -17.38 -41.64 -13.39
C GLN A 42 -18.67 -42.15 -14.05
N GLU A 43 -18.66 -42.35 -15.37
CA GLU A 43 -19.83 -42.78 -16.15
C GLU A 43 -20.17 -44.28 -16.00
N LEU A 44 -19.39 -45.05 -15.24
CA LEU A 44 -19.67 -46.47 -14.99
C LEU A 44 -21.07 -46.66 -14.39
N SER A 45 -21.80 -47.62 -14.98
CA SER A 45 -23.20 -47.87 -14.63
C SER A 45 -23.37 -48.55 -13.27
N LYS A 46 -22.38 -49.32 -12.81
CA LYS A 46 -22.39 -50.05 -11.54
C LYS A 46 -21.39 -49.47 -10.53
N PRO A 47 -21.65 -49.59 -9.22
CA PRO A 47 -20.67 -49.26 -8.19
C PRO A 47 -19.59 -50.34 -8.13
N PHE A 48 -18.47 -50.02 -7.48
CA PHE A 48 -17.45 -50.98 -7.09
C PHE A 48 -17.83 -51.62 -5.76
N GLU A 49 -17.75 -52.94 -5.67
CA GLU A 49 -18.10 -53.69 -4.47
C GLU A 49 -16.89 -54.48 -3.96
N TYR A 50 -16.59 -54.38 -2.66
CA TYR A 50 -15.52 -55.12 -2.01
C TYR A 50 -16.01 -55.78 -0.73
N VAL A 51 -15.83 -57.10 -0.62
CA VAL A 51 -16.11 -57.84 0.63
C VAL A 51 -14.79 -58.00 1.39
N ASP A 52 -14.72 -57.50 2.63
CA ASP A 52 -13.50 -57.60 3.44
C ASP A 52 -13.20 -59.08 3.75
N THR A 53 -12.03 -59.54 3.30
CA THR A 53 -11.62 -60.94 3.48
C THR A 53 -11.32 -61.30 4.93
N ARG A 54 -11.08 -60.30 5.79
CA ARG A 54 -10.86 -60.45 7.24
C ARG A 54 -12.16 -60.42 8.02
N ASN A 55 -13.20 -59.79 7.48
CA ASN A 55 -14.55 -59.75 8.04
C ASN A 55 -15.58 -59.85 6.91
N THR A 56 -15.95 -61.07 6.56
CA THR A 56 -16.86 -61.36 5.43
C THR A 56 -18.27 -60.80 5.60
N ASN A 57 -18.62 -60.28 6.79
CA ASN A 57 -19.89 -59.58 7.00
C ASN A 57 -19.84 -58.12 6.51
N MET A 58 -18.66 -57.57 6.24
CA MET A 58 -18.47 -56.20 5.80
C MET A 58 -18.31 -56.12 4.28
N THR A 59 -19.19 -55.36 3.64
CA THR A 59 -19.15 -55.05 2.21
C THR A 59 -19.02 -53.54 2.02
N TYR A 60 -18.12 -53.11 1.16
CA TYR A 60 -17.87 -51.71 0.82
C TYR A 60 -18.40 -51.45 -0.58
N ILE A 61 -19.21 -50.42 -0.74
CA ILE A 61 -19.84 -50.06 -2.01
C ILE A 61 -19.43 -48.63 -2.33
N VAL A 62 -18.77 -48.43 -3.46
CA VAL A 62 -18.12 -47.16 -3.79
C VAL A 62 -18.37 -46.76 -5.24
N ARG A 63 -18.63 -45.49 -5.49
CA ARG A 63 -18.62 -44.86 -6.81
C ARG A 63 -17.55 -43.77 -6.83
N PHE A 64 -16.73 -43.74 -7.87
CA PHE A 64 -15.83 -42.59 -8.07
C PHE A 64 -16.66 -41.41 -8.56
N ALA A 65 -16.49 -40.24 -7.94
CA ALA A 65 -16.97 -38.98 -8.51
C ALA A 65 -18.49 -38.89 -8.76
N LYS A 66 -19.29 -39.74 -8.09
CA LYS A 66 -20.72 -39.89 -8.34
C LYS A 66 -21.45 -40.40 -7.12
N GLU A 67 -22.61 -39.81 -6.81
CA GLU A 67 -23.47 -40.22 -5.69
C GLU A 67 -24.01 -41.66 -5.91
N LEU A 68 -24.08 -42.42 -4.82
CA LEU A 68 -24.73 -43.72 -4.79
C LEU A 68 -26.24 -43.56 -4.89
N THR A 69 -26.89 -44.45 -5.62
CA THR A 69 -28.34 -44.50 -5.74
C THR A 69 -28.92 -45.58 -4.83
N LYS A 70 -30.23 -45.53 -4.59
CA LYS A 70 -30.92 -46.57 -3.81
C LYS A 70 -30.72 -47.98 -4.39
N ASP A 71 -30.60 -48.09 -5.71
CA ASP A 71 -30.42 -49.36 -6.42
C ASP A 71 -28.99 -49.92 -6.30
N ASP A 72 -28.02 -49.07 -5.93
CA ASP A 72 -26.64 -49.48 -5.67
C ASP A 72 -26.48 -50.18 -4.30
N LEU A 73 -27.49 -50.08 -3.44
CA LEU A 73 -27.42 -50.49 -2.05
C LEU A 73 -28.23 -51.77 -1.79
N PRO A 74 -27.81 -52.59 -0.81
CA PRO A 74 -28.59 -53.75 -0.42
C PRO A 74 -29.97 -53.32 0.12
N SER A 75 -30.99 -54.14 -0.10
CA SER A 75 -32.39 -53.83 0.28
C SER A 75 -32.63 -53.49 1.77
N TYR A 76 -31.68 -53.82 2.65
CA TYR A 76 -31.75 -53.48 4.07
C TYR A 76 -31.11 -52.12 4.42
N ALA A 77 -30.39 -51.49 3.49
CA ALA A 77 -29.77 -50.20 3.72
C ALA A 77 -30.83 -49.15 4.02
N ASN A 78 -30.60 -48.34 5.05
CA ASN A 78 -31.46 -47.21 5.34
C ASN A 78 -31.15 -46.07 4.36
N TRP A 79 -31.85 -46.04 3.23
CA TRP A 79 -31.68 -45.00 2.22
C TRP A 79 -31.79 -43.59 2.79
N ASN A 80 -32.73 -43.35 3.72
CA ASN A 80 -32.92 -42.01 4.28
C ASN A 80 -31.69 -41.52 5.08
N LEU A 81 -30.98 -42.44 5.76
CA LEU A 81 -29.74 -42.11 6.47
C LEU A 81 -28.62 -41.75 5.49
N ILE A 82 -28.48 -42.54 4.42
CA ILE A 82 -27.46 -42.35 3.40
C ILE A 82 -27.74 -41.08 2.59
N SER A 83 -28.98 -40.88 2.12
CA SER A 83 -29.37 -39.70 1.34
C SER A 83 -29.44 -38.41 2.16
N ALA A 84 -29.41 -38.50 3.49
CA ALA A 84 -29.26 -37.32 4.35
C ALA A 84 -27.87 -36.69 4.20
N HIS A 85 -26.85 -37.50 3.89
CA HIS A 85 -25.48 -37.08 3.57
C HIS A 85 -25.38 -36.93 2.06
N LYS A 86 -25.81 -35.75 1.57
CA LYS A 86 -25.93 -35.46 0.15
C LYS A 86 -24.60 -35.70 -0.57
N GLY A 87 -24.64 -36.46 -1.66
CA GLY A 87 -23.43 -36.78 -2.43
C GLY A 87 -22.66 -37.98 -1.88
N THR A 88 -23.20 -38.76 -0.94
CA THR A 88 -22.56 -40.01 -0.47
C THR A 88 -22.15 -40.89 -1.65
N ASN A 89 -20.86 -41.20 -1.74
CA ASN A 89 -20.32 -42.03 -2.82
C ASN A 89 -19.64 -43.31 -2.33
N ALA A 90 -19.36 -43.43 -1.02
CA ALA A 90 -18.85 -44.64 -0.41
C ALA A 90 -19.68 -45.00 0.83
N VAL A 91 -20.01 -46.29 0.99
CA VAL A 91 -20.66 -46.84 2.18
C VAL A 91 -20.00 -48.14 2.63
N ARG A 92 -20.09 -48.44 3.93
CA ARG A 92 -19.79 -49.75 4.51
C ARG A 92 -21.08 -50.39 4.98
N CYS A 93 -21.36 -51.60 4.52
CA CYS A 93 -22.54 -52.39 4.88
C CYS A 93 -22.14 -53.62 5.71
N ASP A 94 -22.70 -53.72 6.92
CA ASP A 94 -22.62 -54.92 7.75
C ASP A 94 -23.86 -55.79 7.51
N VAL A 95 -23.65 -56.93 6.87
CA VAL A 95 -24.70 -57.90 6.53
C VAL A 95 -25.34 -58.50 7.79
N SER A 96 -24.57 -58.67 8.87
CA SER A 96 -25.04 -59.27 10.12
C SER A 96 -25.93 -58.30 10.91
N LEU A 97 -25.58 -57.01 10.90
CA LEU A 97 -26.36 -55.95 11.55
C LEU A 97 -27.45 -55.36 10.64
N ARG A 98 -27.45 -55.73 9.35
CA ARG A 98 -28.35 -55.17 8.32
C ARG A 98 -28.32 -53.64 8.32
N ARG A 99 -27.12 -53.07 8.40
CA ARG A 99 -26.88 -51.64 8.50
C ARG A 99 -25.82 -51.22 7.49
N CYS A 100 -25.98 -50.04 6.89
CA CYS A 100 -24.95 -49.42 6.07
C CYS A 100 -24.66 -48.03 6.64
N ASP A 101 -23.39 -47.69 6.74
CA ASP A 101 -22.88 -46.42 7.22
C ASP A 101 -22.23 -45.67 6.05
N PRO A 102 -22.49 -44.35 5.88
CA PRO A 102 -21.76 -43.53 4.94
C PRO A 102 -20.29 -43.46 5.35
N LEU A 103 -19.39 -43.54 4.36
CA LEU A 103 -17.95 -43.40 4.59
C LEU A 103 -17.39 -42.10 4.03
N SER A 104 -17.91 -41.64 2.89
CA SER A 104 -17.51 -40.35 2.32
C SER A 104 -18.54 -39.83 1.33
N THR A 105 -18.45 -38.52 1.07
CA THR A 105 -19.19 -37.84 0.01
C THR A 105 -18.28 -37.47 -1.15
N ILE A 106 -18.88 -37.21 -2.31
CA ILE A 106 -18.15 -36.66 -3.45
C ILE A 106 -17.42 -35.36 -3.07
N TYR A 107 -17.91 -34.56 -2.14
CA TYR A 107 -17.35 -33.23 -1.90
C TYR A 107 -16.05 -33.22 -1.07
N GLU A 108 -15.69 -34.33 -0.43
CA GLU A 108 -14.52 -34.45 0.46
C GLU A 108 -13.21 -34.73 -0.26
N TYR A 109 -13.24 -35.09 -1.55
CA TYR A 109 -12.02 -35.53 -2.22
C TYR A 109 -11.05 -34.38 -2.49
N ASP A 110 -9.82 -34.55 -2.05
CA ASP A 110 -8.64 -33.87 -2.55
C ASP A 110 -7.84 -34.79 -3.48
N TRP A 111 -6.81 -34.24 -4.13
CA TRP A 111 -5.90 -35.02 -4.97
C TRP A 111 -4.46 -34.53 -4.86
N THR A 112 -3.55 -35.46 -5.07
CA THR A 112 -2.12 -35.23 -5.20
C THR A 112 -1.56 -36.06 -6.34
N THR A 113 -0.38 -35.71 -6.86
CA THR A 113 0.30 -36.60 -7.81
C THR A 113 1.00 -37.71 -7.06
N ILE A 114 1.16 -38.88 -7.69
CA ILE A 114 1.95 -39.97 -7.09
C ILE A 114 3.42 -39.54 -6.93
N LEU A 115 3.90 -38.72 -7.87
CA LEU A 115 5.22 -38.11 -7.80
C LEU A 115 5.25 -36.77 -8.55
N ASP A 116 5.50 -35.67 -7.83
CA ASP A 116 5.45 -34.32 -8.38
C ASP A 116 6.50 -34.02 -9.47
N SER A 117 7.57 -34.81 -9.52
CA SER A 117 8.61 -34.70 -10.56
C SER A 117 8.26 -35.47 -11.85
N MET A 118 7.28 -36.37 -11.80
CA MET A 118 6.80 -37.19 -12.92
C MET A 118 5.27 -37.34 -12.83
N PRO A 119 4.51 -36.24 -12.97
CA PRO A 119 3.06 -36.26 -12.78
C PRO A 119 2.37 -37.26 -13.71
N GLU A 120 2.89 -37.53 -14.91
CA GLU A 120 2.34 -38.48 -15.87
C GLU A 120 2.20 -39.92 -15.34
N LEU A 121 2.87 -40.26 -14.23
CA LEU A 121 2.77 -41.56 -13.57
C LEU A 121 1.44 -41.81 -12.89
N GLY A 122 0.67 -40.76 -12.59
CA GLY A 122 -0.66 -40.88 -12.01
C GLY A 122 -0.92 -39.95 -10.84
N VAL A 123 -2.12 -40.09 -10.28
CA VAL A 123 -2.63 -39.26 -9.18
C VAL A 123 -3.28 -40.13 -8.11
N LEU A 124 -3.29 -39.61 -6.89
CA LEU A 124 -3.97 -40.17 -5.74
C LEU A 124 -5.05 -39.19 -5.32
N SER A 125 -6.30 -39.62 -5.31
CA SER A 125 -7.42 -38.85 -4.77
C SER A 125 -7.83 -39.43 -3.41
N ILE A 126 -7.92 -38.56 -2.41
CA ILE A 126 -8.12 -38.93 -1.00
C ILE A 126 -9.36 -38.18 -0.51
N ALA A 127 -10.29 -38.89 0.11
CA ALA A 127 -11.31 -38.29 0.95
C ALA A 127 -11.09 -38.71 2.39
N ASP A 128 -11.00 -37.73 3.28
CA ASP A 128 -11.07 -37.92 4.72
C ASP A 128 -12.55 -38.00 5.08
N GLY A 129 -13.03 -39.23 5.26
CA GLY A 129 -14.45 -39.51 5.43
C GLY A 129 -15.03 -38.89 6.69
N GLU A 130 -16.30 -38.51 6.65
CA GLU A 130 -16.98 -37.95 7.82
C GLU A 130 -17.07 -38.97 8.98
N PRO A 131 -16.79 -38.55 10.23
CA PRO A 131 -16.95 -39.40 11.39
C PRO A 131 -18.40 -39.88 11.55
N PHE A 132 -18.61 -41.17 11.78
CA PHE A 132 -19.94 -41.72 12.03
C PHE A 132 -19.98 -42.59 13.28
N LEU A 133 -21.13 -42.61 13.96
CA LEU A 133 -21.33 -43.43 15.15
C LEU A 133 -21.49 -44.90 14.75
N ASN A 134 -20.60 -45.77 15.21
CA ASN A 134 -20.68 -47.20 14.98
C ASN A 134 -21.84 -47.84 15.80
N SER A 135 -21.95 -49.18 15.76
CA SER A 135 -22.99 -49.91 16.51
C SER A 135 -22.81 -49.89 18.04
N LYS A 136 -21.66 -49.46 18.53
CA LYS A 136 -21.33 -49.34 19.96
C LYS A 136 -21.51 -47.90 20.49
N GLY A 137 -21.71 -46.93 19.62
CA GLY A 137 -21.80 -45.51 19.97
C GLY A 137 -20.45 -44.80 19.99
N ASP A 138 -19.39 -45.42 19.47
CA ASP A 138 -18.08 -44.77 19.28
C ASP A 138 -18.02 -44.16 17.88
N TYR A 139 -17.34 -43.03 17.71
CA TYR A 139 -17.04 -42.48 16.39
C TYR A 139 -16.00 -43.35 15.67
N GLU A 140 -16.27 -43.67 14.42
CA GLU A 140 -15.33 -44.31 13.49
C GLU A 140 -15.16 -43.42 12.25
N GLU A 141 -13.96 -43.42 11.69
CA GLU A 141 -13.58 -42.68 10.49
C GLU A 141 -12.93 -43.61 9.48
N TYR A 142 -12.95 -43.22 8.21
CA TYR A 142 -12.33 -43.95 7.11
C TYR A 142 -11.69 -42.98 6.13
N GLU A 143 -10.48 -43.26 5.68
CA GLU A 143 -9.95 -42.60 4.47
C GLU A 143 -10.30 -43.45 3.24
N ILE A 144 -10.75 -42.78 2.17
CA ILE A 144 -11.03 -43.44 0.88
C ILE A 144 -10.02 -42.98 -0.17
N HIS A 145 -9.23 -43.92 -0.68
CA HIS A 145 -8.12 -43.66 -1.61
C HIS A 145 -8.44 -44.20 -2.99
N PHE A 146 -8.56 -43.31 -3.97
CA PHE A 146 -8.56 -43.67 -5.39
C PHE A 146 -7.16 -43.43 -5.95
N GLU A 147 -6.42 -44.52 -6.17
CA GLU A 147 -5.07 -44.45 -6.68
C GLU A 147 -5.05 -44.81 -8.17
N PHE A 148 -4.77 -43.81 -9.01
CA PHE A 148 -4.70 -43.96 -10.46
C PHE A 148 -3.25 -44.05 -10.89
N ARG A 149 -2.77 -45.24 -11.26
CA ARG A 149 -1.42 -45.46 -11.76
C ARG A 149 -1.41 -45.66 -13.28
N CYS A 150 -0.59 -44.88 -13.96
CA CYS A 150 -0.43 -44.98 -15.41
C CYS A 150 0.06 -46.38 -15.82
N ASN A 151 -0.72 -47.04 -16.67
CA ASN A 151 -0.30 -48.22 -17.40
C ASN A 151 -0.73 -48.12 -18.87
N LYS A 152 0.18 -47.62 -19.71
CA LYS A 152 -0.07 -47.42 -21.16
C LYS A 152 -0.43 -48.70 -21.92
N SER A 153 -0.22 -49.88 -21.33
CA SER A 153 -0.52 -51.16 -21.98
C SER A 153 -1.94 -51.69 -21.76
N SER A 154 -2.67 -51.17 -20.76
CA SER A 154 -4.06 -51.55 -20.48
C SER A 154 -5.02 -50.45 -20.93
N THR A 155 -5.85 -50.76 -21.93
CA THR A 155 -6.88 -49.85 -22.48
C THR A 155 -8.26 -50.09 -21.87
N THR A 156 -8.43 -51.17 -21.11
CA THR A 156 -9.68 -51.51 -20.43
C THR A 156 -9.76 -50.78 -19.10
N ILE A 157 -10.97 -50.32 -18.75
CA ILE A 157 -11.28 -49.96 -17.35
C ILE A 157 -11.40 -51.29 -16.61
N ASP A 158 -10.27 -51.84 -16.18
CA ASP A 158 -10.25 -53.01 -15.31
C ASP A 158 -10.90 -52.65 -13.97
N GLU A 159 -11.61 -53.60 -13.34
CA GLU A 159 -12.09 -53.43 -11.96
C GLU A 159 -10.90 -53.06 -11.06
N PRO A 160 -11.02 -52.04 -10.19
CA PRO A 160 -9.91 -51.62 -9.35
C PRO A 160 -9.53 -52.75 -8.40
N GLN A 161 -8.23 -52.86 -8.10
CA GLN A 161 -7.82 -53.70 -6.99
C GLN A 161 -8.23 -53.00 -5.69
N MET A 162 -9.18 -53.61 -4.97
CA MET A 162 -9.68 -53.07 -3.70
C MET A 162 -9.12 -53.83 -2.50
N PHE A 163 -8.72 -53.09 -1.46
CA PHE A 163 -8.27 -53.66 -0.18
C PHE A 163 -8.35 -52.61 0.93
N ILE A 164 -8.28 -53.08 2.18
CA ILE A 164 -8.27 -52.21 3.36
C ILE A 164 -6.97 -52.37 4.11
N ASP A 165 -6.31 -51.25 4.36
CA ASP A 165 -5.16 -51.14 5.25
C ASP A 165 -5.55 -50.45 6.57
N LYS A 166 -4.79 -50.68 7.63
CA LYS A 166 -4.82 -49.94 8.89
C LYS A 166 -3.38 -49.50 9.20
N PRO A 167 -2.93 -48.35 8.67
CA PRO A 167 -1.63 -47.82 9.02
C PRO A 167 -1.56 -47.44 10.51
N TYR A 168 -0.34 -47.20 10.98
CA TYR A 168 -0.05 -46.82 12.37
C TYR A 168 -0.86 -45.56 12.75
N ARG A 169 -1.74 -45.67 13.77
CA ARG A 169 -2.79 -44.72 14.26
C ARG A 169 -4.26 -45.16 14.13
N GLU A 170 -4.53 -46.42 13.77
CA GLU A 170 -5.86 -47.08 13.88
C GLU A 170 -6.97 -46.65 12.91
N MET A 171 -6.85 -45.55 12.15
CA MET A 171 -7.83 -45.20 11.11
C MET A 171 -7.75 -46.15 9.90
N PRO A 172 -8.83 -46.88 9.55
CA PRO A 172 -8.87 -47.74 8.37
C PRO A 172 -8.87 -46.94 7.06
N ARG A 173 -8.17 -47.47 6.05
CA ARG A 173 -8.10 -46.89 4.70
C ARG A 173 -8.64 -47.86 3.67
N LEU A 174 -9.62 -47.46 2.86
CA LEU A 174 -10.10 -48.22 1.72
C LEU A 174 -9.39 -47.77 0.45
N TYR A 175 -8.58 -48.65 -0.13
CA TYR A 175 -7.88 -48.40 -1.38
C TYR A 175 -8.66 -48.95 -2.58
N LEU A 176 -8.75 -48.15 -3.64
CA LEU A 176 -9.19 -48.54 -4.98
C LEU A 176 -8.07 -48.20 -5.96
N LEU A 177 -7.32 -49.23 -6.39
CA LEU A 177 -6.16 -49.05 -7.24
C LEU A 177 -6.48 -49.35 -8.71
N PHE A 178 -6.41 -48.31 -9.54
CA PHE A 178 -6.57 -48.36 -11.00
C PHE A 178 -5.19 -48.41 -11.67
N ARG A 179 -5.01 -49.33 -12.62
CA ARG A 179 -3.76 -49.50 -13.38
C ARG A 179 -4.02 -49.59 -14.88
N ASN A 180 -4.38 -48.47 -15.49
CA ASN A 180 -4.77 -48.40 -16.90
C ASN A 180 -4.25 -47.14 -17.60
N GLN A 181 -4.51 -47.03 -18.90
CA GLN A 181 -4.07 -45.92 -19.73
C GLN A 181 -4.80 -44.61 -19.38
N LEU A 182 -6.05 -44.66 -18.90
CA LEU A 182 -6.82 -43.48 -18.46
C LEU A 182 -6.21 -42.82 -17.21
N SER A 183 -5.38 -43.57 -16.48
CA SER A 183 -4.63 -43.06 -15.33
C SER A 183 -3.33 -42.34 -15.72
N CYS A 184 -2.99 -42.26 -17.01
CA CYS A 184 -1.80 -41.58 -17.50
C CYS A 184 -2.08 -40.09 -17.74
N GLY A 185 -1.20 -39.22 -17.24
CA GLY A 185 -1.30 -37.79 -17.49
C GLY A 185 -0.98 -37.42 -18.93
N GLU A 186 -1.79 -36.53 -19.51
CA GLU A 186 -1.62 -36.01 -20.86
C GLU A 186 -1.03 -34.59 -20.82
N PRO A 187 -0.05 -34.24 -21.67
CA PRO A 187 0.46 -32.88 -21.75
C PRO A 187 -0.65 -31.88 -22.10
N PHE A 188 -0.71 -30.76 -21.40
CA PHE A 188 -1.67 -29.69 -21.61
C PHE A 188 -0.94 -28.34 -21.67
N ALA A 189 -1.37 -27.44 -22.55
CA ALA A 189 -0.78 -26.12 -22.72
C ALA A 189 -1.86 -25.06 -22.44
N VAL A 190 -1.67 -24.25 -21.40
CA VAL A 190 -2.57 -23.14 -21.05
C VAL A 190 -1.87 -21.80 -21.31
N GLN A 191 -2.66 -20.80 -21.71
CA GLN A 191 -2.24 -19.40 -21.69
C GLN A 191 -1.92 -18.98 -20.25
N PRO A 192 -0.86 -18.18 -20.03
CA PRO A 192 -0.47 -17.73 -18.71
C PRO A 192 -1.63 -16.94 -18.10
N THR A 193 -2.16 -17.45 -16.99
CA THR A 193 -3.02 -16.65 -16.12
C THR A 193 -2.21 -16.36 -14.87
N ASN A 194 -1.97 -15.07 -14.64
CA ASN A 194 -1.33 -14.54 -13.45
C ASN A 194 -2.10 -15.08 -12.23
N THR A 195 -1.59 -16.13 -11.62
CA THR A 195 -2.05 -16.54 -10.30
C THR A 195 -1.06 -15.92 -9.32
N PRO A 196 -1.54 -15.14 -8.33
CA PRO A 196 -0.70 -14.56 -7.29
C PRO A 196 0.12 -15.63 -6.57
N GLN A 197 1.20 -15.21 -5.90
CA GLN A 197 1.99 -15.97 -4.93
C GLN A 197 1.11 -16.90 -4.05
N PRO A 198 1.66 -18.01 -3.48
CA PRO A 198 0.87 -18.96 -2.69
C PRO A 198 0.05 -18.22 -1.62
N PHE A 199 -1.26 -18.37 -1.69
CA PHE A 199 -2.20 -17.83 -0.70
C PHE A 199 -2.00 -18.61 0.61
N ASN A 200 -1.29 -18.02 1.56
CA ASN A 200 -0.95 -18.61 2.85
C ASN A 200 -1.40 -17.68 3.98
N PRO A 201 -2.72 -17.61 4.26
CA PRO A 201 -3.22 -16.79 5.34
C PRO A 201 -2.74 -17.28 6.70
N ASP A 202 -2.65 -16.38 7.67
CA ASP A 202 -2.54 -16.78 9.07
C ASP A 202 -3.88 -17.35 9.54
N CYS A 203 -3.80 -18.52 10.16
CA CYS A 203 -4.91 -19.41 10.44
C CYS A 203 -4.80 -20.09 11.80
N THR A 204 -3.90 -19.58 12.64
CA THR A 204 -3.73 -20.05 13.99
C THR A 204 -4.89 -19.54 14.83
N VAL A 205 -5.59 -20.43 15.52
CA VAL A 205 -6.56 -20.06 16.55
C VAL A 205 -5.86 -20.20 17.88
N TYR A 206 -5.80 -19.13 18.65
CA TYR A 206 -5.15 -19.16 19.93
C TYR A 206 -5.83 -18.28 20.96
N TYR A 207 -6.31 -18.89 22.05
CA TYR A 207 -6.86 -18.19 23.20
C TYR A 207 -6.42 -18.86 24.48
N ARG A 208 -5.89 -18.10 25.44
CA ARG A 208 -5.60 -18.60 26.79
C ARG A 208 -6.70 -18.20 27.77
N GLN A 209 -6.94 -19.03 28.78
CA GLN A 209 -7.88 -18.71 29.85
C GLN A 209 -7.26 -17.70 30.83
N ASP A 210 -7.98 -16.62 31.11
CA ASP A 210 -7.61 -15.67 32.15
C ASP A 210 -7.31 -16.37 33.48
N GLN A 211 -6.19 -16.01 34.12
CA GLN A 211 -5.71 -16.54 35.41
C GLN A 211 -5.25 -18.01 35.38
N ASN A 212 -5.40 -18.73 34.28
CA ASN A 212 -4.85 -20.07 34.09
C ASN A 212 -4.17 -20.19 32.73
N SER A 213 -2.94 -19.67 32.66
CA SER A 213 -2.19 -19.62 31.41
C SER A 213 -1.91 -21.00 30.81
N SER A 214 -2.00 -22.10 31.56
CA SER A 214 -1.82 -23.43 30.98
C SER A 214 -3.01 -23.91 30.15
N LEU A 215 -4.20 -23.34 30.30
CA LEU A 215 -5.40 -23.81 29.61
C LEU A 215 -5.69 -22.93 28.39
N ALA A 216 -5.72 -23.51 27.20
CA ALA A 216 -5.90 -22.78 25.95
C ALA A 216 -6.69 -23.55 24.89
N ILE A 217 -7.32 -22.83 23.97
CA ILE A 217 -7.74 -23.34 22.65
C ILE A 217 -6.60 -23.00 21.71
N TYR A 218 -5.94 -24.01 21.14
CA TYR A 218 -4.79 -23.84 20.27
C TYR A 218 -4.76 -24.91 19.18
N PHE A 219 -4.97 -24.50 17.94
CA PHE A 219 -4.88 -25.37 16.76
C PHE A 219 -4.79 -24.52 15.48
N ASN A 220 -4.65 -25.16 14.32
CA ASN A 220 -4.53 -24.46 13.04
C ASN A 220 -5.74 -24.75 12.13
N LEU A 221 -6.46 -23.72 11.68
CA LEU A 221 -7.63 -23.87 10.81
C LEU A 221 -7.33 -24.54 9.46
N THR A 222 -6.06 -24.62 9.03
CA THR A 222 -5.70 -25.40 7.83
C THR A 222 -6.02 -26.89 7.96
N GLU A 223 -6.11 -27.40 9.19
CA GLU A 223 -6.51 -28.78 9.52
C GLU A 223 -7.99 -29.00 9.15
N TRP A 224 -8.79 -27.94 9.13
CA TRP A 224 -10.22 -27.98 8.79
C TRP A 224 -10.55 -27.54 7.36
N ASN A 225 -9.55 -27.26 6.51
CA ASN A 225 -9.81 -26.78 5.15
C ASN A 225 -10.62 -27.76 4.29
N GLY A 226 -10.70 -29.03 4.70
CA GLY A 226 -11.38 -30.09 3.98
C GLY A 226 -10.73 -30.39 2.63
N GLY A 227 -11.53 -30.96 1.73
CA GLY A 227 -11.13 -31.26 0.36
C GLY A 227 -11.09 -30.02 -0.55
N ALA A 228 -11.07 -30.24 -1.87
CA ALA A 228 -11.01 -29.15 -2.86
C ALA A 228 -12.22 -28.18 -2.85
N LEU A 229 -13.29 -28.56 -2.15
CA LEU A 229 -14.54 -27.82 -2.00
C LEU A 229 -14.87 -27.47 -0.55
N GLY A 230 -13.91 -27.57 0.37
CA GLY A 230 -14.17 -27.27 1.77
C GLY A 230 -15.07 -28.29 2.48
N LEU A 231 -15.51 -27.92 3.67
CA LEU A 231 -16.42 -28.69 4.50
C LEU A 231 -17.88 -28.39 4.07
N PRO A 232 -18.66 -29.41 3.67
CA PRO A 232 -20.08 -29.23 3.41
C PRO A 232 -20.86 -29.16 4.73
N ALA A 233 -21.82 -28.25 4.81
CA ALA A 233 -22.78 -28.19 5.91
C ALA A 233 -24.19 -27.94 5.39
N LYS A 234 -25.14 -28.72 5.89
CA LYS A 234 -26.57 -28.55 5.62
C LYS A 234 -27.22 -27.70 6.70
N PHE A 235 -28.03 -26.73 6.32
CA PHE A 235 -28.75 -25.89 7.28
C PHE A 235 -30.09 -25.42 6.75
N ASN A 236 -30.90 -24.91 7.67
CA ASN A 236 -32.21 -24.33 7.38
C ASN A 236 -32.14 -22.80 7.53
N VAL A 237 -32.58 -22.07 6.51
CA VAL A 237 -32.80 -20.61 6.54
C VAL A 237 -34.30 -20.36 6.55
N GLY A 238 -34.85 -20.16 7.74
CA GLY A 238 -36.31 -20.16 7.92
C GLY A 238 -36.90 -21.51 7.54
N ASN A 239 -37.61 -21.59 6.41
CA ASN A 239 -38.18 -22.83 5.88
C ASN A 239 -37.41 -23.40 4.66
N GLU A 240 -36.36 -22.72 4.20
CA GLU A 240 -35.56 -23.19 3.06
C GLU A 240 -34.36 -24.01 3.54
N VAL A 241 -34.14 -25.16 2.91
CA VAL A 241 -32.92 -25.95 3.09
C VAL A 241 -31.85 -25.40 2.16
N LYS A 242 -30.64 -25.19 2.68
CA LYS A 242 -29.47 -24.74 1.93
C LYS A 242 -28.25 -25.58 2.30
N TYR A 243 -27.23 -25.50 1.46
CA TYR A 243 -25.91 -26.08 1.69
C TYR A 243 -24.86 -24.99 1.67
N ILE A 244 -23.84 -25.10 2.51
CA ILE A 244 -22.66 -24.25 2.46
C ILE A 244 -21.45 -25.15 2.32
N PHE A 245 -20.54 -24.75 1.45
CA PHE A 245 -19.22 -25.32 1.31
C PHE A 245 -18.25 -24.30 1.87
N TRP A 246 -17.52 -24.63 2.93
CA TRP A 246 -16.74 -23.69 3.69
C TRP A 246 -15.30 -24.18 3.88
N SER A 247 -14.33 -23.36 3.48
CA SER A 247 -12.91 -23.60 3.74
C SER A 247 -12.41 -22.52 4.69
N PRO A 248 -12.15 -22.83 5.97
CA PRO A 248 -11.86 -21.81 6.97
C PRO A 248 -10.64 -20.95 6.67
N CYS A 249 -9.61 -21.55 6.07
CA CYS A 249 -8.28 -21.00 5.84
C CYS A 249 -7.85 -21.10 4.36
N GLU A 250 -8.77 -21.33 3.43
CA GLU A 250 -8.44 -21.44 2.00
C GLU A 250 -9.47 -20.69 1.14
N ARG A 251 -9.14 -20.53 -0.14
CA ARG A 251 -10.08 -20.10 -1.16
C ARG A 251 -10.32 -21.28 -2.09
N MET A 252 -11.54 -21.78 -2.09
CA MET A 252 -11.99 -22.75 -3.07
C MET A 252 -12.01 -22.07 -4.44
N VAL A 253 -11.13 -22.50 -5.33
CA VAL A 253 -11.08 -22.05 -6.73
C VAL A 253 -12.11 -22.77 -7.62
N ASN A 254 -12.81 -23.76 -7.08
CA ASN A 254 -13.85 -24.51 -7.78
C ASN A 254 -15.23 -24.14 -7.26
N CYS A 255 -16.17 -24.07 -8.20
CA CYS A 255 -17.59 -24.14 -7.89
C CYS A 255 -17.93 -25.56 -7.37
N PRO A 256 -18.83 -25.71 -6.39
CA PRO A 256 -19.31 -27.03 -5.96
C PRO A 256 -19.80 -27.88 -7.13
N TRP A 257 -19.55 -29.19 -7.05
CA TRP A 257 -19.77 -30.06 -8.20
C TRP A 257 -21.24 -30.14 -8.63
N GLY A 258 -21.46 -29.92 -9.93
CA GLY A 258 -22.80 -29.89 -10.53
C GLY A 258 -23.52 -28.56 -10.38
N ALA A 259 -22.96 -27.59 -9.66
CA ALA A 259 -23.56 -26.29 -9.46
C ALA A 259 -23.13 -25.24 -10.51
N SER A 260 -23.93 -24.20 -10.65
CA SER A 260 -23.59 -22.97 -11.37
C SER A 260 -23.26 -21.86 -10.35
N CYS A 261 -22.06 -21.27 -10.46
CA CYS A 261 -21.57 -20.21 -9.56
C CYS A 261 -21.54 -18.80 -10.19
N GLY A 262 -22.25 -18.59 -11.30
CA GLY A 262 -22.27 -17.31 -12.01
C GLY A 262 -20.88 -16.88 -12.49
N ALA A 263 -20.49 -15.64 -12.21
CA ALA A 263 -19.22 -15.04 -12.63
C ALA A 263 -18.08 -15.21 -11.61
N ALA A 264 -18.37 -15.66 -10.39
CA ALA A 264 -17.38 -15.82 -9.34
C ALA A 264 -16.46 -17.02 -9.66
N LYS A 265 -15.14 -16.80 -9.60
CA LYS A 265 -14.14 -17.84 -9.88
C LYS A 265 -13.59 -18.52 -8.63
N MET A 266 -13.84 -17.95 -7.45
CA MET A 266 -13.37 -18.49 -6.18
C MET A 266 -14.26 -18.00 -5.04
N SER A 267 -14.26 -18.73 -3.92
CA SER A 267 -14.94 -18.36 -2.68
C SER A 267 -14.26 -19.03 -1.48
N SER A 268 -14.37 -18.46 -0.29
CA SER A 268 -14.08 -19.16 0.98
C SER A 268 -15.34 -19.77 1.60
N ALA A 269 -16.52 -19.31 1.16
CA ALA A 269 -17.78 -19.98 1.44
C ALA A 269 -18.77 -19.90 0.26
N TRP A 270 -19.17 -21.03 -0.30
CA TRP A 270 -20.24 -21.10 -1.31
C TRP A 270 -21.56 -21.44 -0.65
N ILE A 271 -22.59 -20.62 -0.81
CA ILE A 271 -23.95 -20.95 -0.37
C ILE A 271 -24.77 -21.44 -1.56
N CYS A 272 -25.37 -22.61 -1.43
CA CYS A 272 -26.09 -23.31 -2.48
C CYS A 272 -27.55 -23.59 -2.09
N ASP A 273 -28.39 -23.80 -3.11
CA ASP A 273 -29.75 -24.30 -2.93
C ASP A 273 -29.78 -25.77 -2.46
N GLU A 274 -30.96 -26.27 -2.09
CA GLU A 274 -31.16 -27.65 -1.57
C GLU A 274 -30.63 -28.73 -2.52
N ASP A 275 -30.73 -28.50 -3.83
CA ASP A 275 -30.28 -29.44 -4.85
C ASP A 275 -28.81 -29.25 -5.24
N ILE A 276 -28.12 -28.23 -4.72
CA ILE A 276 -26.73 -27.85 -5.07
C ILE A 276 -26.60 -27.62 -6.59
N LYS A 277 -27.62 -27.01 -7.21
CA LYS A 277 -27.64 -26.62 -8.64
C LYS A 277 -27.15 -25.20 -8.85
N THR A 278 -27.40 -24.32 -7.89
CA THR A 278 -26.99 -22.92 -7.95
C THR A 278 -26.29 -22.56 -6.66
N CYS A 279 -25.08 -22.04 -6.77
CA CYS A 279 -24.29 -21.57 -5.64
C CYS A 279 -23.88 -20.12 -5.85
N GLU A 280 -23.76 -19.38 -4.76
CA GLU A 280 -23.33 -17.98 -4.77
C GLU A 280 -22.11 -17.84 -3.86
N ASN A 281 -21.14 -17.01 -4.28
CA ASN A 281 -20.03 -16.64 -3.42
C ASN A 281 -20.60 -15.77 -2.31
N PHE A 282 -20.52 -16.25 -1.07
CA PHE A 282 -20.95 -15.49 0.09
C PHE A 282 -19.82 -14.67 0.71
N THR A 283 -18.61 -15.24 0.78
CA THR A 283 -17.43 -14.54 1.29
C THR A 283 -16.12 -15.10 0.75
N ILE A 284 -15.06 -14.30 0.79
CA ILE A 284 -13.71 -14.67 0.40
C ILE A 284 -12.71 -14.13 1.42
N ILE A 285 -11.78 -14.95 1.91
CA ILE A 285 -10.71 -14.42 2.76
C ILE A 285 -9.95 -13.37 1.94
N PRO A 286 -9.80 -12.11 2.40
CA PRO A 286 -9.10 -11.07 1.67
C PRO A 286 -7.63 -11.43 1.51
N GLY A 287 -6.97 -10.90 0.48
CA GLY A 287 -5.55 -11.20 0.29
C GLY A 287 -4.92 -10.21 -0.65
N THR A 288 -4.01 -9.44 -0.07
CA THR A 288 -3.03 -8.65 -0.79
C THR A 288 -1.73 -9.46 -0.86
N GLU A 289 -0.75 -8.99 -1.64
CA GLU A 289 0.53 -9.70 -1.82
C GLU A 289 1.31 -9.95 -0.52
N ASN A 290 0.97 -9.27 0.58
CA ASN A 290 1.74 -9.30 1.83
C ASN A 290 0.95 -9.70 3.09
N ILE A 291 -0.39 -9.69 3.09
CA ILE A 291 -1.18 -9.99 4.29
C ILE A 291 -2.53 -10.63 3.89
N SER A 292 -2.75 -11.88 4.34
CA SER A 292 -4.04 -12.57 4.36
C SER A 292 -4.19 -13.22 5.75
N TYR A 293 -5.35 -13.13 6.40
CA TYR A 293 -5.62 -13.75 7.70
C TYR A 293 -7.10 -14.10 7.83
N VAL A 294 -7.41 -14.94 8.81
CA VAL A 294 -8.77 -15.32 9.19
C VAL A 294 -9.09 -14.73 10.56
N ASP A 295 -10.13 -13.91 10.66
CA ASP A 295 -10.54 -13.33 11.93
C ASP A 295 -11.22 -14.37 12.82
N THR A 296 -10.78 -14.44 14.07
CA THR A 296 -11.38 -15.28 15.09
C THR A 296 -11.62 -14.46 16.36
N ASN A 297 -12.66 -14.80 17.13
CA ASN A 297 -12.96 -14.24 18.44
C ASN A 297 -13.43 -15.35 19.39
N LEU A 298 -13.35 -15.16 20.71
CA LEU A 298 -14.08 -16.02 21.63
C LEU A 298 -15.60 -15.81 21.46
N ILE A 299 -16.39 -16.88 21.65
CA ILE A 299 -17.86 -16.73 21.70
C ILE A 299 -18.26 -15.92 22.96
N ASN A 300 -17.46 -16.04 24.00
CA ASN A 300 -17.55 -15.26 25.23
C ASN A 300 -16.14 -14.94 25.72
N ASP A 301 -15.76 -13.67 25.69
CA ASP A 301 -14.42 -13.17 26.07
C ASP A 301 -13.99 -13.55 27.49
N SER A 302 -14.92 -13.92 28.37
CA SER A 302 -14.62 -14.31 29.76
C SER A 302 -14.63 -15.83 30.01
N ASP A 303 -15.04 -16.65 29.04
CA ASP A 303 -15.19 -18.09 29.21
C ASP A 303 -14.80 -18.86 27.95
N ILE A 304 -13.55 -19.32 27.91
CA ILE A 304 -13.00 -20.10 26.80
C ILE A 304 -13.76 -21.42 26.58
N ASN A 305 -14.47 -21.93 27.58
CA ASN A 305 -15.24 -23.17 27.45
C ASN A 305 -16.47 -23.02 26.54
N GLN A 306 -16.87 -21.77 26.22
CA GLN A 306 -17.92 -21.51 25.23
C GLN A 306 -17.42 -21.71 23.79
N GLY A 307 -16.12 -21.87 23.57
CA GLY A 307 -15.51 -21.99 22.25
C GLY A 307 -15.27 -20.64 21.58
N PHE A 308 -15.13 -20.64 20.26
CA PHE A 308 -14.71 -19.49 19.47
C PHE A 308 -15.55 -19.33 18.20
N GLN A 309 -15.49 -18.14 17.62
CA GLN A 309 -16.21 -17.71 16.42
C GLN A 309 -15.20 -17.31 15.35
N ILE A 310 -15.40 -17.80 14.14
CA ILE A 310 -14.68 -17.36 12.94
C ILE A 310 -15.53 -16.33 12.22
N VAL A 311 -14.94 -15.20 11.83
CA VAL A 311 -15.64 -14.07 11.21
C VAL A 311 -15.09 -13.80 9.82
N TYR A 312 -16.00 -13.63 8.85
CA TYR A 312 -15.67 -13.15 7.51
C TYR A 312 -16.56 -11.96 7.17
N ASP A 313 -15.97 -10.78 6.99
CA ASP A 313 -16.67 -9.52 6.70
C ASP A 313 -16.08 -8.75 5.50
N SER A 314 -15.21 -9.41 4.74
CA SER A 314 -14.46 -8.84 3.63
C SER A 314 -15.29 -8.45 2.40
N VAL A 315 -16.49 -9.00 2.25
CA VAL A 315 -17.42 -8.68 1.16
C VAL A 315 -18.37 -7.58 1.63
N PRO A 316 -18.38 -6.39 0.99
CA PRO A 316 -19.23 -5.28 1.42
C PRO A 316 -20.70 -5.68 1.52
N GLY A 317 -21.21 -5.65 2.76
CA GLY A 317 -22.61 -5.93 3.04
C GLY A 317 -22.97 -7.41 3.15
N ALA A 318 -22.02 -8.34 3.33
CA ALA A 318 -22.28 -9.73 3.74
C ALA A 318 -21.31 -10.15 4.86
N THR A 319 -21.80 -10.87 5.86
CA THR A 319 -20.95 -11.36 6.95
C THR A 319 -21.24 -12.83 7.24
N LEU A 320 -20.21 -13.68 7.24
CA LEU A 320 -20.31 -15.06 7.73
C LEU A 320 -19.71 -15.15 9.13
N ARG A 321 -20.43 -15.80 10.04
CA ARG A 321 -19.95 -16.16 11.37
C ARG A 321 -20.05 -17.66 11.54
N VAL A 322 -19.01 -18.30 12.05
CA VAL A 322 -19.00 -19.74 12.33
C VAL A 322 -18.64 -19.94 13.78
N ASN A 323 -19.64 -20.30 14.59
CA ASN A 323 -19.48 -20.53 16.03
C ASN A 323 -19.17 -22.01 16.26
N ILE A 324 -18.01 -22.30 16.83
CA ILE A 324 -17.59 -23.65 17.16
C ILE A 324 -17.48 -23.80 18.68
N THR A 325 -18.24 -24.74 19.23
CA THR A 325 -18.20 -25.11 20.65
C THR A 325 -17.41 -26.41 20.87
N CYS A 326 -16.91 -26.63 22.10
CA CYS A 326 -16.20 -27.85 22.45
C CYS A 326 -17.10 -29.10 22.42
N ASN A 327 -16.64 -30.16 21.75
CA ASN A 327 -17.17 -31.52 21.90
C ASN A 327 -16.02 -32.53 22.08
N SER A 328 -15.77 -32.90 23.33
CA SER A 328 -14.67 -33.78 23.71
C SER A 328 -14.80 -35.23 23.21
N ASN A 329 -15.94 -35.62 22.66
CA ASN A 329 -16.18 -36.97 22.16
C ASN A 329 -16.09 -37.05 20.63
N TYR A 330 -16.01 -35.91 19.95
CA TYR A 330 -15.83 -35.86 18.51
C TYR A 330 -14.35 -36.04 18.17
N PRO A 331 -14.00 -36.58 17.00
CA PRO A 331 -12.60 -36.70 16.62
C PRO A 331 -11.91 -35.35 16.36
N ASN A 332 -10.57 -35.38 16.38
CA ASN A 332 -9.73 -34.23 16.05
C ASN A 332 -9.87 -33.85 14.57
N ASP A 333 -9.57 -32.60 14.22
CA ASP A 333 -9.51 -32.11 12.84
C ASP A 333 -10.87 -32.11 12.09
N HIS A 334 -11.97 -32.39 12.79
CA HIS A 334 -13.32 -32.44 12.22
C HIS A 334 -14.28 -31.49 12.91
N VAL A 335 -15.22 -30.93 12.12
CA VAL A 335 -16.31 -30.08 12.62
C VAL A 335 -17.66 -30.77 12.41
N LEU A 336 -18.40 -30.95 13.51
CA LEU A 336 -19.78 -31.42 13.49
C LEU A 336 -20.73 -30.22 13.38
N PHE A 337 -21.21 -29.91 12.18
CA PHE A 337 -22.17 -28.82 11.98
C PHE A 337 -23.56 -29.16 12.49
N HIS A 338 -24.19 -28.18 13.13
CA HIS A 338 -25.60 -28.25 13.48
C HIS A 338 -26.46 -28.02 12.23
N GLY A 339 -27.55 -28.76 12.07
CA GLY A 339 -28.47 -28.65 10.94
C GLY A 339 -29.29 -27.33 10.88
N THR A 340 -28.89 -26.33 11.64
CA THR A 340 -29.58 -25.04 11.81
C THR A 340 -28.55 -23.92 11.75
N GLY A 341 -28.88 -22.85 11.04
CA GLY A 341 -28.11 -21.61 11.05
C GLY A 341 -29.04 -20.41 11.00
N ASP A 342 -28.54 -19.28 11.45
CA ASP A 342 -29.33 -18.06 11.57
C ASP A 342 -28.94 -17.08 10.46
N TYR A 343 -29.94 -16.65 9.68
CA TYR A 343 -29.78 -15.59 8.69
C TYR A 343 -30.49 -14.32 9.12
N ASN A 344 -29.71 -13.27 9.40
CA ASN A 344 -30.22 -11.95 9.64
C ASN A 344 -30.25 -11.16 8.32
N SER A 345 -31.42 -11.13 7.67
CA SER A 345 -31.63 -10.40 6.42
C SER A 345 -31.43 -8.88 6.53
N ALA A 346 -31.55 -8.29 7.73
CA ALA A 346 -31.38 -6.85 7.92
C ALA A 346 -29.90 -6.43 7.88
N THR A 347 -29.00 -7.30 8.36
CA THR A 347 -27.55 -7.08 8.36
C THR A 347 -26.82 -7.91 7.32
N ASN A 348 -27.55 -8.75 6.57
CA ASN A 348 -27.02 -9.78 5.68
C ASN A 348 -25.94 -10.64 6.36
N THR A 349 -26.17 -11.00 7.61
CA THR A 349 -25.26 -11.81 8.42
C THR A 349 -25.78 -13.23 8.50
N TYR A 350 -24.92 -14.18 8.18
CA TYR A 350 -25.18 -15.60 8.27
C TYR A 350 -24.35 -16.22 9.38
N THR A 351 -24.98 -16.98 10.29
CA THR A 351 -24.31 -17.63 11.43
C THR A 351 -24.49 -19.14 11.37
N LEU A 352 -23.38 -19.86 11.30
CA LEU A 352 -23.29 -21.31 11.42
C LEU A 352 -22.91 -21.71 12.84
N TYR A 353 -23.38 -22.88 13.26
CA TYR A 353 -23.07 -23.47 14.54
C TYR A 353 -22.48 -24.85 14.33
N GLY A 354 -21.41 -25.16 15.04
CA GLY A 354 -20.76 -26.47 14.99
C GLY A 354 -20.06 -26.81 16.29
N GLU A 355 -19.57 -28.05 16.34
CA GLU A 355 -18.86 -28.62 17.47
C GLU A 355 -17.57 -29.29 17.00
N ALA A 356 -16.47 -29.13 17.74
CA ALA A 356 -15.20 -29.77 17.42
C ALA A 356 -14.40 -30.11 18.69
N LEU A 357 -13.51 -31.09 18.59
CA LEU A 357 -12.55 -31.39 19.65
C LEU A 357 -11.50 -30.28 19.79
N ASP A 358 -11.05 -29.71 18.68
CA ASP A 358 -10.00 -28.66 18.69
C ASP A 358 -10.48 -27.36 19.36
N ALA A 359 -11.80 -27.16 19.47
CA ALA A 359 -12.41 -26.07 20.23
C ALA A 359 -12.46 -26.33 21.74
N CYS A 360 -12.02 -27.50 22.21
CA CYS A 360 -11.95 -27.82 23.62
C CYS A 360 -10.67 -27.26 24.25
N PRO A 361 -10.78 -26.51 25.35
CA PRO A 361 -9.61 -26.04 26.08
C PRO A 361 -8.74 -27.21 26.54
N SER A 362 -7.44 -27.15 26.26
CA SER A 362 -6.46 -28.17 26.59
C SER A 362 -5.24 -27.55 27.29
N ASP A 363 -4.47 -28.37 27.99
CA ASP A 363 -3.25 -27.90 28.66
C ASP A 363 -2.14 -27.62 27.63
N VAL A 364 -1.92 -26.36 27.31
CA VAL A 364 -0.86 -25.83 26.44
C VAL A 364 0.14 -25.07 27.33
N PRO A 365 1.35 -25.61 27.57
CA PRO A 365 2.33 -24.92 28.41
C PRO A 365 2.71 -23.57 27.81
N GLU A 366 3.09 -22.62 28.66
CA GLU A 366 3.70 -21.36 28.21
C GLU A 366 4.94 -21.66 27.35
N PRO A 367 5.09 -21.04 26.16
CA PRO A 367 6.26 -21.24 25.34
C PRO A 367 7.49 -20.80 26.12
N HIS A 368 8.39 -21.75 26.35
CA HIS A 368 9.69 -21.42 26.89
C HIS A 368 10.60 -21.03 25.72
N PRO A 369 11.13 -19.79 25.71
CA PRO A 369 12.02 -19.38 24.64
C PRO A 369 13.23 -20.32 24.62
N PRO A 370 13.70 -20.73 23.43
CA PRO A 370 14.93 -21.49 23.33
C PRO A 370 16.06 -20.65 23.94
N ILE A 371 16.70 -21.13 25.00
CA ILE A 371 17.75 -20.40 25.74
C ILE A 371 18.88 -19.96 24.79
N ASP A 372 19.15 -20.76 23.75
CA ASP A 372 20.12 -20.47 22.70
C ASP A 372 19.73 -19.30 21.77
N LYS A 373 18.44 -18.94 21.73
CA LYS A 373 17.94 -17.77 21.01
C LYS A 373 17.88 -16.51 21.87
N CYS A 374 17.81 -16.58 23.20
CA CYS A 374 17.75 -15.36 24.04
C CYS A 374 19.09 -14.64 24.21
N ARG A 375 20.20 -15.38 24.12
CA ARG A 375 21.54 -14.84 24.38
C ARG A 375 22.37 -14.80 23.11
N PHE A 376 22.85 -13.61 22.78
CA PHE A 376 23.69 -13.40 21.61
C PHE A 376 25.06 -12.86 22.01
N ASN A 377 26.09 -13.45 21.42
CA ASN A 377 27.46 -12.96 21.51
C ASN A 377 27.91 -12.48 20.13
N LEU A 378 27.76 -11.17 19.91
CA LEU A 378 28.11 -10.53 18.64
C LEU A 378 29.52 -9.97 18.74
N THR A 379 30.40 -10.38 17.81
CA THR A 379 31.83 -10.04 17.87
C THR A 379 32.26 -9.25 16.64
N GLN A 380 33.17 -8.28 16.82
CA GLN A 380 33.83 -7.55 15.75
C GLN A 380 35.29 -7.27 16.17
N GLY A 381 36.22 -8.03 15.61
CA GLY A 381 37.62 -8.00 16.05
C GLY A 381 37.76 -8.50 17.49
N ASN A 382 38.40 -7.71 18.36
CA ASN A 382 38.59 -8.03 19.78
C ASN A 382 37.47 -7.45 20.68
N TYR A 383 36.42 -6.90 20.08
CA TYR A 383 35.28 -6.35 20.79
C TYR A 383 34.10 -7.30 20.63
N PHE A 384 33.29 -7.40 21.68
CA PHE A 384 32.07 -8.20 21.68
C PHE A 384 30.96 -7.48 22.47
N ILE A 385 29.72 -7.80 22.13
CA ILE A 385 28.52 -7.50 22.92
C ILE A 385 27.94 -8.86 23.29
N ASP A 386 27.89 -9.15 24.59
CA ASP A 386 27.27 -10.35 25.14
C ASP A 386 26.00 -9.90 25.85
N MET A 387 24.87 -10.12 25.20
CA MET A 387 23.57 -9.67 25.66
C MET A 387 22.67 -10.88 25.86
N ASP A 388 22.07 -10.96 27.05
CA ASP A 388 21.10 -12.00 27.40
C ASP A 388 19.74 -11.35 27.57
N LEU A 389 18.88 -11.48 26.56
CA LEU A 389 17.59 -10.82 26.55
C LEU A 389 16.67 -11.28 27.69
N ALA A 390 16.79 -12.54 28.12
CA ALA A 390 15.97 -13.09 29.20
C ALA A 390 16.27 -12.47 30.59
N THR A 391 17.33 -11.66 30.70
CA THR A 391 17.67 -10.96 31.94
C THR A 391 16.94 -9.62 32.09
N PHE A 392 16.37 -9.08 31.01
CA PHE A 392 15.62 -7.84 31.05
C PHE A 392 14.23 -8.05 31.63
N LYS A 393 13.69 -7.03 32.28
CA LYS A 393 12.31 -7.02 32.76
C LYS A 393 11.37 -6.57 31.65
N HIS A 394 10.09 -6.91 31.81
CA HIS A 394 9.02 -6.32 31.02
C HIS A 394 8.96 -4.82 31.29
N GLU A 395 8.89 -4.05 30.22
CA GLU A 395 8.79 -2.59 30.27
C GLU A 395 7.58 -2.15 29.44
N SER A 396 6.93 -1.08 29.88
CA SER A 396 5.87 -0.43 29.10
C SER A 396 5.97 1.08 29.19
N GLY A 397 5.51 1.77 28.15
CA GLY A 397 5.58 3.23 28.11
C GLY A 397 4.73 3.83 27.00
N THR A 398 4.28 5.06 27.21
CA THR A 398 3.55 5.81 26.19
C THR A 398 4.53 6.34 25.14
N VAL A 399 4.25 6.02 23.88
CA VAL A 399 5.06 6.40 22.73
C VAL A 399 4.22 7.18 21.72
N THR A 400 4.87 8.11 21.02
CA THR A 400 4.29 8.72 19.81
C THR A 400 4.74 7.90 18.61
N VAL A 401 3.79 7.35 17.87
CA VAL A 401 4.08 6.60 16.63
C VAL A 401 4.19 7.60 15.48
N SER A 402 5.25 7.49 14.69
CA SER A 402 5.42 8.19 13.41
C SER A 402 5.41 7.20 12.24
N GLY A 403 5.04 7.65 11.04
CA GLY A 403 4.96 6.82 9.84
C GLY A 403 3.51 6.60 9.39
N ASP A 404 3.05 5.35 9.34
CA ASP A 404 1.70 5.01 8.86
C ASP A 404 0.58 5.51 9.76
N LEU A 405 0.88 5.67 11.05
CA LEU A 405 -0.03 6.17 12.08
C LEU A 405 0.61 7.39 12.74
N THR A 406 -0.22 8.37 13.09
CA THR A 406 0.20 9.57 13.85
C THR A 406 -0.68 9.73 15.07
N SER A 407 -0.39 8.96 16.12
CA SER A 407 -1.12 9.03 17.41
C SER A 407 -0.25 8.56 18.57
N GLN A 408 -0.76 8.70 19.80
CA GLN A 408 -0.16 8.13 21.00
C GLN A 408 -0.62 6.68 21.20
N TYR A 409 0.33 5.83 21.54
CA TYR A 409 0.13 4.41 21.85
C TYR A 409 0.84 4.08 23.15
N ASP A 410 0.46 2.97 23.78
CA ASP A 410 1.25 2.34 24.83
C ASP A 410 2.02 1.17 24.19
N LEU A 411 3.36 1.22 24.29
CA LEU A 411 4.26 0.15 23.84
C LEU A 411 4.55 -0.75 25.03
N TYR A 412 4.34 -2.05 24.88
CA TYR A 412 4.76 -3.08 25.83
C TYR A 412 5.87 -3.90 25.19
N TYR A 413 6.93 -4.16 25.95
CA TYR A 413 8.09 -4.91 25.47
C TYR A 413 8.58 -5.90 26.54
N ALA A 414 8.60 -7.18 26.17
CA ALA A 414 9.08 -8.31 26.96
C ALA A 414 10.23 -9.01 26.19
N PRO A 415 11.50 -8.63 26.45
CA PRO A 415 12.63 -9.15 25.68
C PRO A 415 12.87 -10.64 25.96
N CYS A 416 12.81 -11.47 24.92
CA CYS A 416 12.88 -12.94 25.03
C CYS A 416 12.00 -13.52 26.15
N ASP A 417 10.82 -12.95 26.30
CA ASP A 417 9.79 -13.44 27.19
C ASP A 417 8.44 -13.20 26.51
N SER A 418 7.41 -13.82 27.06
CA SER A 418 6.04 -13.65 26.62
C SER A 418 5.27 -12.82 27.64
N MET A 419 4.33 -12.00 27.17
CA MET A 419 3.37 -11.32 28.02
C MET A 419 1.94 -11.60 27.51
N PRO A 420 0.97 -11.76 28.42
CA PRO A 420 -0.43 -11.89 28.04
C PRO A 420 -0.95 -10.55 27.51
N CYS A 421 -2.11 -10.59 26.84
CA CYS A 421 -2.82 -9.38 26.47
C CYS A 421 -3.08 -8.50 27.71
N PRO A 422 -2.73 -7.20 27.71
CA PRO A 422 -2.94 -6.33 28.87
C PRO A 422 -4.43 -6.15 29.20
N ASP A 423 -4.76 -6.14 30.49
CA ASP A 423 -6.15 -5.97 30.98
C ASP A 423 -6.85 -4.76 30.32
N GLY A 424 -8.04 -5.00 29.77
CA GLY A 424 -8.90 -3.97 29.18
C GLY A 424 -8.55 -3.59 27.74
N TYR A 425 -7.63 -4.32 27.11
CA TYR A 425 -7.38 -4.24 25.68
C TYR A 425 -7.91 -5.48 24.95
N ASP A 426 -8.10 -5.34 23.65
CA ASP A 426 -8.40 -6.43 22.73
C ASP A 426 -7.16 -6.69 21.86
N CYS A 427 -6.57 -7.88 21.95
CA CYS A 427 -5.37 -8.26 21.20
C CYS A 427 -5.68 -9.13 19.97
N ASP A 428 -6.92 -9.20 19.50
CA ASP A 428 -7.32 -10.00 18.33
C ASP A 428 -6.94 -11.51 18.44
N GLY A 429 -6.76 -12.05 19.66
CA GLY A 429 -6.28 -13.41 19.88
C GLY A 429 -4.75 -13.60 19.83
N ASP A 430 -3.99 -12.51 19.68
CA ASP A 430 -2.53 -12.56 19.81
C ASP A 430 -2.17 -12.89 21.27
N GLU A 431 -1.50 -14.02 21.47
CA GLU A 431 -0.98 -14.48 22.75
C GLU A 431 0.54 -14.66 22.69
N ASP A 432 1.17 -14.83 23.84
CA ASP A 432 2.61 -15.06 24.00
C ASP A 432 3.49 -13.96 23.34
N ILE A 433 3.06 -12.70 23.48
CA ILE A 433 3.60 -11.55 22.78
C ILE A 433 4.89 -11.04 23.43
N SER A 434 5.90 -10.71 22.64
CA SER A 434 7.12 -10.02 23.08
C SER A 434 7.09 -8.52 22.79
N VAL A 435 6.46 -8.10 21.68
CA VAL A 435 6.38 -6.68 21.28
C VAL A 435 4.93 -6.34 20.94
N LEU A 436 4.31 -5.45 21.70
CA LEU A 436 2.89 -5.11 21.56
C LEU A 436 2.69 -3.59 21.53
N LEU A 437 1.86 -3.12 20.61
CA LEU A 437 1.52 -1.70 20.48
C LEU A 437 0.01 -1.51 20.66
N CYS A 438 -0.39 -0.74 21.65
CA CYS A 438 -1.79 -0.61 22.07
C CYS A 438 -2.33 0.82 21.91
N GLU A 439 -3.54 0.96 21.37
CA GLU A 439 -4.18 2.26 21.15
C GLU A 439 -4.48 2.99 22.46
N LYS A 440 -4.21 4.29 22.50
CA LYS A 440 -4.49 5.13 23.68
C LYS A 440 -5.65 6.09 23.44
N ASN A 441 -6.47 6.31 24.48
CA ASN A 441 -7.56 7.30 24.52
C ASN A 441 -8.71 7.07 23.51
N VAL A 442 -9.01 5.82 23.20
CA VAL A 442 -10.17 5.48 22.35
C VAL A 442 -11.46 5.62 23.15
N VAL A 443 -12.45 6.32 22.60
CA VAL A 443 -13.77 6.52 23.23
C VAL A 443 -14.82 5.76 22.42
N GLY A 444 -15.58 4.88 23.09
CA GLY A 444 -16.73 4.20 22.50
C GLY A 444 -16.49 2.77 22.00
N ARG A 445 -15.26 2.23 22.14
CA ARG A 445 -14.93 0.81 21.97
C ARG A 445 -13.75 0.43 22.86
N THR A 446 -13.52 -0.87 23.05
CA THR A 446 -12.31 -1.40 23.67
C THR A 446 -11.09 -0.98 22.82
N PRO A 447 -10.03 -0.44 23.43
CA PRO A 447 -8.80 -0.14 22.70
C PRO A 447 -8.16 -1.44 22.21
N THR A 448 -7.68 -1.43 20.97
CA THR A 448 -7.06 -2.62 20.37
C THR A 448 -5.55 -2.56 20.51
N CYS A 449 -4.93 -3.72 20.67
CA CYS A 449 -3.49 -3.92 20.62
C CYS A 449 -3.12 -4.70 19.36
N THR A 450 -1.87 -4.54 18.94
CA THR A 450 -1.35 -5.12 17.71
C THR A 450 0.01 -5.73 18.02
N ALA A 451 0.17 -7.04 17.85
CA ALA A 451 1.45 -7.71 18.08
C ALA A 451 2.42 -7.44 16.92
N TYR A 452 3.65 -7.05 17.26
CA TYR A 452 4.75 -6.88 16.32
C TYR A 452 5.90 -7.86 16.58
N GLY A 453 5.73 -8.73 17.57
CA GLY A 453 6.67 -9.79 17.90
C GLY A 453 5.97 -10.81 18.79
N ILE A 454 5.77 -12.02 18.28
CA ILE A 454 5.26 -13.19 18.99
C ILE A 454 6.43 -14.16 19.16
N LEU A 455 6.64 -14.66 20.37
CA LEU A 455 7.86 -15.38 20.71
C LEU A 455 8.08 -16.63 19.85
N ASP A 456 6.99 -17.34 19.53
CA ASP A 456 7.01 -18.59 18.76
C ASP A 456 7.24 -18.38 17.26
N HIS A 457 7.05 -17.17 16.73
CA HIS A 457 7.37 -16.84 15.34
C HIS A 457 8.88 -16.67 15.12
N GLY A 458 9.65 -16.67 16.21
CA GLY A 458 11.09 -16.62 16.19
C GLY A 458 11.65 -15.21 16.22
N MET A 459 12.93 -15.15 16.56
CA MET A 459 13.68 -13.91 16.65
C MET A 459 15.16 -14.18 16.38
N TYR A 460 15.87 -13.14 15.95
CA TYR A 460 17.32 -13.16 15.79
C TYR A 460 17.91 -11.78 16.04
N ALA A 461 19.22 -11.70 16.24
CA ALA A 461 19.93 -10.44 16.47
C ALA A 461 21.09 -10.26 15.50
N SER A 462 21.39 -9.00 15.16
CA SER A 462 22.55 -8.60 14.36
C SER A 462 23.17 -7.32 14.91
N LEU A 463 24.40 -6.99 14.48
CA LEU A 463 24.98 -5.69 14.77
C LEU A 463 24.22 -4.59 14.02
N LYS A 464 23.94 -3.46 14.68
CA LYS A 464 23.26 -2.33 14.04
C LYS A 464 24.15 -1.73 12.96
N SER A 465 23.69 -1.79 11.71
CA SER A 465 24.47 -1.38 10.52
C SER A 465 25.84 -2.10 10.40
N ASP A 466 25.93 -3.36 10.84
CA ASP A 466 27.16 -4.18 10.79
C ASP A 466 28.35 -3.68 11.66
N TYR A 467 28.13 -2.71 12.57
CA TYR A 467 29.18 -2.19 13.44
C TYR A 467 28.85 -2.31 14.91
N ILE A 468 29.80 -2.84 15.67
CA ILE A 468 29.59 -3.13 17.10
C ILE A 468 29.44 -1.87 17.95
N ILE A 469 29.99 -0.74 17.51
CA ILE A 469 29.86 0.54 18.20
C ILE A 469 28.44 1.12 18.12
N ASN A 470 27.63 0.69 17.14
CA ASN A 470 26.26 1.16 16.96
C ASN A 470 25.24 0.39 17.81
N GLY A 471 25.67 -0.69 18.47
CA GLY A 471 24.82 -1.55 19.27
C GLY A 471 24.27 -2.76 18.50
N VAL A 472 23.10 -3.24 18.93
CA VAL A 472 22.48 -4.50 18.46
C VAL A 472 21.06 -4.22 17.98
N THR A 473 20.65 -4.83 16.88
CA THR A 473 19.26 -4.85 16.43
C THR A 473 18.71 -6.26 16.63
N VAL A 474 17.57 -6.37 17.31
CA VAL A 474 16.84 -7.63 17.48
C VAL A 474 15.57 -7.58 16.64
N TYR A 475 15.34 -8.62 15.87
CA TYR A 475 14.22 -8.75 14.95
C TYR A 475 13.21 -9.72 15.54
N TYR A 476 11.94 -9.32 15.59
CA TYR A 476 10.82 -10.18 15.96
C TYR A 476 9.81 -10.23 14.80
N GLU A 477 9.10 -11.36 14.71
CA GLU A 477 7.98 -11.54 13.80
C GLU A 477 6.68 -11.57 14.62
N GLY A 478 5.70 -10.75 14.25
CA GLY A 478 4.38 -10.68 14.89
C GLY A 478 3.33 -11.50 14.13
N ASP A 479 2.06 -11.25 14.43
CA ASP A 479 0.92 -11.76 13.66
C ASP A 479 0.85 -11.08 12.29
N ARG A 480 0.08 -11.66 11.35
CA ARG A 480 -0.27 -11.00 10.08
C ARG A 480 0.96 -10.46 9.30
N ALA A 481 2.08 -11.18 9.36
CA ALA A 481 3.39 -10.82 8.76
C ALA A 481 4.00 -9.49 9.24
N ARG A 482 3.52 -8.94 10.36
CA ARG A 482 4.08 -7.76 11.01
C ARG A 482 5.45 -8.10 11.57
N LYS A 483 6.31 -7.09 11.67
CA LYS A 483 7.69 -7.26 12.16
C LYS A 483 8.04 -6.15 13.12
N SER A 484 8.99 -6.40 14.01
CA SER A 484 9.64 -5.33 14.74
C SER A 484 11.16 -5.42 14.72
N GLU A 485 11.79 -4.25 14.74
CA GLU A 485 13.22 -4.06 14.91
C GLU A 485 13.46 -3.28 16.19
N ILE A 486 14.03 -3.96 17.19
CA ILE A 486 14.39 -3.35 18.46
C ILE A 486 15.88 -3.04 18.46
N ASP A 487 16.19 -1.75 18.34
CA ASP A 487 17.54 -1.22 18.24
C ASP A 487 18.09 -0.85 19.61
N PHE A 488 18.91 -1.73 20.19
CA PHE A 488 19.58 -1.54 21.47
C PHE A 488 20.83 -0.65 21.32
N LYS A 489 20.76 0.57 21.88
CA LYS A 489 21.83 1.57 21.94
C LYS A 489 22.57 1.49 23.27
N CYS A 490 23.90 1.62 23.21
CA CYS A 490 24.74 1.70 24.41
C CYS A 490 24.44 2.97 25.23
N ASP A 491 23.99 2.78 26.47
CA ASP A 491 23.81 3.84 27.46
C ASP A 491 24.48 3.45 28.78
N LYS A 492 25.67 4.02 29.04
CA LYS A 492 26.45 3.75 30.25
C LYS A 492 25.81 4.30 31.53
N SER A 493 24.72 5.08 31.42
CA SER A 493 24.00 5.61 32.57
C SER A 493 22.94 4.64 33.10
N THR A 494 22.54 3.63 32.33
CA THR A 494 21.63 2.60 32.83
C THR A 494 22.37 1.59 33.71
N LEU A 495 21.66 0.99 34.66
CA LEU A 495 22.16 -0.16 35.39
C LEU A 495 22.00 -1.41 34.51
N GLY A 496 22.90 -2.39 34.68
CA GLY A 496 22.84 -3.65 33.93
C GLY A 496 21.47 -4.31 34.02
N HIS A 497 21.02 -4.87 32.89
CA HIS A 497 19.73 -5.53 32.71
C HIS A 497 18.49 -4.63 32.83
N ASN A 498 18.66 -3.31 32.85
CA ASN A 498 17.55 -2.36 32.69
C ASN A 498 17.60 -1.74 31.30
N LEU A 499 16.44 -1.58 30.68
CA LEU A 499 16.29 -0.91 29.40
C LEU A 499 15.43 0.36 29.55
N LYS A 500 15.65 1.34 28.68
CA LYS A 500 14.84 2.55 28.58
C LYS A 500 14.13 2.58 27.23
N LEU A 501 12.79 2.55 27.27
CA LEU A 501 11.95 2.72 26.09
C LEU A 501 12.01 4.18 25.56
N PRO A 502 11.86 4.38 24.24
CA PRO A 502 11.86 5.72 23.66
C PRO A 502 10.52 6.43 23.85
N GLU A 503 10.50 7.75 23.67
CA GLU A 503 9.23 8.52 23.61
C GLU A 503 8.58 8.48 22.22
N LYS A 504 9.32 8.05 21.19
CA LYS A 504 8.88 7.96 19.80
C LYS A 504 9.30 6.63 19.19
N VAL A 505 8.40 6.02 18.42
CA VAL A 505 8.65 4.80 17.64
C VAL A 505 8.21 5.02 16.20
N HIS A 506 8.77 4.24 15.28
CA HIS A 506 8.46 4.37 13.86
C HIS A 506 7.71 3.13 13.37
N LEU A 507 6.53 3.30 12.79
CA LEU A 507 5.74 2.23 12.21
C LEU A 507 5.57 2.48 10.71
N ARG A 508 6.06 1.56 9.88
CA ARG A 508 5.95 1.65 8.43
C ARG A 508 5.78 0.29 7.79
N ASP A 509 4.79 0.14 6.92
CA ASP A 509 4.56 -1.05 6.11
C ASP A 509 4.47 -2.34 6.97
N GLY A 510 3.79 -2.23 8.13
CA GLY A 510 3.66 -3.33 9.10
C GLY A 510 4.92 -3.62 9.93
N LYS A 511 5.96 -2.79 9.81
CA LYS A 511 7.22 -2.91 10.54
C LYS A 511 7.38 -1.81 11.59
N LEU A 512 7.53 -2.22 12.85
CA LEU A 512 7.74 -1.34 14.00
C LEU A 512 9.22 -1.26 14.39
N THR A 513 9.84 -0.09 14.29
CA THR A 513 11.21 0.17 14.74
C THR A 513 11.20 0.91 16.08
N VAL A 514 11.90 0.35 17.07
CA VAL A 514 11.97 0.87 18.45
C VAL A 514 13.43 1.04 18.86
N ASP A 515 13.83 2.26 19.21
CA ASP A 515 15.17 2.53 19.74
C ASP A 515 15.19 2.40 21.28
N VAL A 516 15.81 1.35 21.79
CA VAL A 516 15.93 1.07 23.23
C VAL A 516 17.35 1.39 23.71
N SER A 517 17.52 1.89 24.92
CA SER A 517 18.85 2.19 25.48
C SER A 517 19.18 1.31 26.69
N THR A 518 20.38 0.70 26.70
CA THR A 518 20.91 -0.12 27.81
C THR A 518 22.44 -0.16 27.83
N ILE A 519 23.05 -0.35 29.00
CA ILE A 519 24.48 -0.59 29.18
C ILE A 519 24.93 -1.94 28.60
N ASP A 520 24.04 -2.94 28.51
CA ASP A 520 24.39 -4.27 27.99
C ASP A 520 24.64 -4.25 26.47
N ALA A 521 24.18 -3.21 25.79
CA ALA A 521 24.47 -2.94 24.38
C ALA A 521 25.84 -2.27 24.19
N CYS A 522 26.56 -1.96 25.27
CA CYS A 522 27.89 -1.39 25.19
C CYS A 522 28.94 -2.48 24.92
N MET A 523 29.71 -2.30 23.85
CA MET A 523 30.81 -3.20 23.52
C MET A 523 31.85 -3.29 24.65
N THR A 524 32.36 -4.51 24.87
CA THR A 524 33.48 -4.81 25.77
C THR A 524 34.62 -5.42 24.95
N GLY A 525 35.87 -5.08 25.26
CA GLY A 525 37.02 -5.61 24.50
C GLY A 525 38.33 -4.92 24.82
N THR A 526 39.42 -5.49 24.30
CA THR A 526 40.77 -4.90 24.39
C THR A 526 41.37 -4.74 22.99
N GLY A 527 41.78 -3.52 22.65
CA GLY A 527 42.33 -3.20 21.33
C GLY A 527 42.03 -1.75 20.93
N PRO A 528 42.52 -1.26 19.78
CA PRO A 528 42.03 0.00 19.24
C PRO A 528 40.52 -0.11 19.03
N THR A 529 39.75 0.83 19.57
CA THR A 529 38.29 0.90 19.34
C THR A 529 38.06 0.77 17.84
N PRO A 530 37.28 -0.22 17.37
CA PRO A 530 37.00 -0.37 15.95
C PRO A 530 36.50 0.98 15.47
N THR A 531 37.32 1.63 14.64
CA THR A 531 36.93 2.90 14.08
C THR A 531 35.69 2.58 13.27
N PRO A 532 34.52 3.18 13.57
CA PRO A 532 33.41 3.09 12.65
C PRO A 532 33.93 3.45 11.25
N PRO A 533 33.34 2.91 10.19
CA PRO A 533 33.79 3.24 8.85
C PRO A 533 33.82 4.77 8.76
N PRO A 534 34.82 5.36 8.10
CA PRO A 534 34.93 6.80 8.02
C PRO A 534 33.58 7.37 7.63
N ILE A 535 33.01 8.21 8.52
CA ILE A 535 31.63 8.70 8.40
C ILE A 535 31.48 9.26 6.98
N VAL A 536 30.69 8.54 6.18
CA VAL A 536 30.36 8.93 4.82
C VAL A 536 29.28 9.99 4.96
N ARG A 537 29.68 11.26 4.89
CA ARG A 537 28.78 12.41 5.03
C ARG A 537 29.01 13.44 3.93
N PRO A 538 27.99 14.21 3.56
CA PRO A 538 28.16 15.39 2.74
C PRO A 538 29.00 16.45 3.48
N THR A 539 29.66 17.33 2.73
CA THR A 539 30.24 18.56 3.28
C THR A 539 29.12 19.59 3.46
N ILE A 540 29.22 20.44 4.49
CA ILE A 540 28.30 21.56 4.64
C ILE A 540 28.56 22.56 3.50
N PRO A 541 27.59 22.87 2.64
CA PRO A 541 27.79 23.81 1.54
C PRO A 541 28.20 25.20 2.04
N GLU A 542 29.13 25.87 1.35
CA GLU A 542 29.53 27.22 1.70
C GLU A 542 28.40 28.22 1.46
N VAL A 543 28.16 29.12 2.41
CA VAL A 543 27.08 30.12 2.31
C VAL A 543 27.42 31.17 1.25
N VAL A 544 26.92 30.99 0.04
CA VAL A 544 27.02 32.00 -1.05
C VAL A 544 25.79 32.92 -0.99
N LYS A 545 25.98 34.22 -0.69
CA LYS A 545 24.91 35.25 -0.70
C LYS A 545 24.65 35.82 -2.11
N PRO A 546 23.42 36.29 -2.44
CA PRO A 546 22.11 35.83 -2.01
C PRO A 546 21.42 35.01 -3.12
N THR A 547 20.88 33.84 -2.77
CA THR A 547 19.91 33.13 -3.62
C THR A 547 18.73 34.07 -3.89
N PRO A 548 18.28 34.25 -5.16
CA PRO A 548 17.11 35.08 -5.48
C PRO A 548 15.92 34.71 -4.61
N THR A 549 15.06 35.69 -4.29
CA THR A 549 13.87 35.41 -3.47
C THR A 549 12.98 34.45 -4.27
N PRO A 550 12.75 33.22 -3.78
CA PRO A 550 12.11 32.20 -4.59
C PRO A 550 10.65 32.54 -4.88
N VAL A 551 10.23 32.43 -6.14
CA VAL A 551 8.80 32.51 -6.54
C VAL A 551 8.32 31.06 -6.69
N PRO A 552 7.19 30.63 -6.12
CA PRO A 552 6.73 29.24 -6.30
C PRO A 552 6.65 28.85 -7.79
N SER A 553 7.18 27.68 -8.17
CA SER A 553 6.96 27.14 -9.51
C SER A 553 5.46 26.91 -9.70
N PRO A 554 4.82 27.47 -10.76
CA PRO A 554 3.39 27.32 -10.96
C PRO A 554 3.00 25.92 -11.48
N ARG A 555 3.97 25.08 -11.87
CA ARG A 555 3.73 23.82 -12.59
C ARG A 555 3.92 22.60 -11.71
N SER A 556 2.85 21.84 -11.49
CA SER A 556 2.91 20.53 -10.82
C SER A 556 2.84 19.35 -11.79
N VAL A 557 2.47 19.62 -13.05
CA VAL A 557 2.33 18.61 -14.10
C VAL A 557 3.24 19.00 -15.26
N TYR A 558 4.04 18.05 -15.71
CA TYR A 558 4.96 18.21 -16.85
C TYR A 558 4.57 17.24 -17.96
N PHE A 559 4.77 17.68 -19.20
CA PHE A 559 4.33 16.97 -20.39
C PHE A 559 5.40 17.01 -21.47
N PHE A 560 5.62 15.84 -22.05
CA PHE A 560 6.52 15.65 -23.18
C PHE A 560 5.75 14.89 -24.26
N GLU A 561 5.88 15.31 -25.51
CA GLU A 561 5.23 14.69 -26.65
C GLU A 561 6.26 14.35 -27.72
N ASP A 562 6.11 13.16 -28.32
CA ASP A 562 6.73 12.81 -29.58
C ASP A 562 5.64 12.80 -30.65
N GLU A 563 5.56 13.91 -31.40
CA GLU A 563 4.56 14.08 -32.46
C GLU A 563 4.69 12.99 -33.55
N THR A 564 5.89 12.47 -33.79
CA THR A 564 6.16 11.49 -34.85
C THR A 564 5.69 10.10 -34.47
N LYS A 565 5.84 9.72 -33.19
CA LYS A 565 5.36 8.43 -32.66
C LYS A 565 3.92 8.47 -32.17
N ASN A 566 3.35 9.67 -32.03
CA ASN A 566 2.04 9.89 -31.40
C ASN A 566 2.01 9.34 -29.97
N GLU A 567 3.06 9.65 -29.22
CA GLU A 567 3.29 9.21 -27.84
C GLU A 567 3.54 10.42 -26.93
N TYR A 568 3.29 10.26 -25.62
CA TYR A 568 3.50 11.30 -24.61
C TYR A 568 4.00 10.71 -23.29
N VAL A 569 4.62 11.54 -22.45
CA VAL A 569 4.95 11.26 -21.05
C VAL A 569 4.39 12.39 -20.21
N ILE A 570 3.67 12.04 -19.13
CA ILE A 570 3.11 13.01 -18.18
C ILE A 570 3.63 12.70 -16.79
N ILE A 571 4.15 13.72 -16.12
CA ILE A 571 4.71 13.62 -14.78
C ILE A 571 3.92 14.56 -13.89
N ASP A 572 3.03 13.98 -13.09
CA ASP A 572 2.22 14.68 -12.09
C ASP A 572 2.90 14.55 -10.72
N LEU A 573 3.66 15.57 -10.33
CA LEU A 573 4.49 15.54 -9.11
C LEU A 573 3.67 15.29 -7.82
N PRO A 574 2.46 15.87 -7.64
CA PRO A 574 1.55 15.49 -6.56
C PRO A 574 1.19 14.00 -6.50
N LYS A 575 1.21 13.29 -7.64
CA LYS A 575 0.87 11.86 -7.72
C LYS A 575 2.07 10.92 -7.61
N LEU A 576 3.30 11.42 -7.81
CA LEU A 576 4.51 10.60 -7.71
C LEU A 576 4.65 9.90 -6.36
N GLN A 577 4.14 10.51 -5.28
CA GLN A 577 4.23 9.95 -3.94
C GLN A 577 2.96 10.26 -3.15
N SER A 578 2.33 9.24 -2.59
CA SER A 578 1.08 9.41 -1.82
C SER A 578 1.32 9.86 -0.38
N LYS A 579 2.55 9.81 0.13
CA LYS A 579 2.95 10.20 1.49
C LYS A 579 4.33 10.85 1.47
N THR A 580 4.61 11.73 2.43
CA THR A 580 5.97 12.23 2.69
C THR A 580 6.89 11.06 3.05
N TYR A 581 8.08 10.97 2.45
CA TYR A 581 9.14 10.07 2.92
C TYR A 581 9.82 10.69 4.14
N GLU A 582 9.97 9.92 5.21
CA GLU A 582 10.77 10.27 6.38
C GLU A 582 11.55 9.02 6.80
N GLY A 583 12.88 9.08 6.84
CA GLY A 583 13.68 7.91 7.20
C GLY A 583 15.16 8.00 6.83
N TYR A 584 15.89 6.92 7.07
CA TYR A 584 17.29 6.79 6.67
C TYR A 584 17.39 6.17 5.27
N MET A 585 18.18 6.80 4.40
CA MET A 585 18.54 6.29 3.08
C MET A 585 20.01 5.87 3.03
N GLU A 586 20.34 4.93 2.15
CA GLU A 586 21.74 4.64 1.83
C GLU A 586 22.37 5.83 1.12
N LEU A 587 23.56 6.26 1.57
CA LEU A 587 24.30 7.39 1.01
C LEU A 587 25.63 6.92 0.43
N TYR A 588 25.95 7.35 -0.79
CA TYR A 588 27.25 7.12 -1.41
C TYR A 588 28.02 8.43 -1.59
N VAL A 589 29.15 8.59 -0.89
CA VAL A 589 30.06 9.73 -1.05
C VAL A 589 31.40 9.24 -1.57
N ARG A 590 31.78 9.65 -2.79
CA ARG A 590 33.05 9.25 -3.44
C ARG A 590 33.25 7.72 -3.44
N GLY A 591 32.18 6.97 -3.72
CA GLY A 591 32.16 5.50 -3.78
C GLY A 591 32.14 4.79 -2.42
N LYS A 592 32.13 5.50 -1.30
CA LYS A 592 31.95 4.92 0.04
C LYS A 592 30.48 4.93 0.43
N LYS A 593 30.00 3.83 1.02
CA LYS A 593 28.62 3.65 1.50
C LYS A 593 28.46 4.14 2.95
N GLY A 594 27.38 4.83 3.24
CA GLY A 594 26.92 5.25 4.56
C GLY A 594 25.39 5.36 4.60
N THR A 595 24.87 6.05 5.61
CA THR A 595 23.43 6.33 5.75
C THR A 595 23.21 7.80 6.07
N ILE A 596 22.06 8.34 5.64
CA ILE A 596 21.67 9.73 5.89
C ILE A 596 20.17 9.81 6.17
N TYR A 597 19.77 10.64 7.13
CA TYR A 597 18.35 10.89 7.36
C TYR A 597 17.83 11.85 6.30
N THR A 598 16.67 11.53 5.75
CA THR A 598 16.05 12.28 4.66
C THR A 598 14.55 12.45 4.94
N GLU A 599 14.04 13.66 4.68
CA GLU A 599 12.61 13.90 4.52
C GLU A 599 12.34 14.43 3.12
N PHE A 600 11.36 13.88 2.41
CA PHE A 600 11.07 14.25 1.03
C PHE A 600 9.59 14.21 0.67
N HIS A 601 9.14 15.22 -0.09
CA HIS A 601 7.89 15.18 -0.82
C HIS A 601 8.07 15.85 -2.20
N PRO A 602 7.63 15.20 -3.31
CA PRO A 602 7.88 15.69 -4.67
C PRO A 602 7.20 17.04 -4.97
N TRP A 603 6.04 17.29 -4.37
CA TRP A 603 5.34 18.57 -4.53
C TRP A 603 5.23 19.43 -3.26
N ASN A 604 4.89 18.89 -2.10
CA ASN A 604 4.64 19.69 -0.91
C ASN A 604 5.93 20.17 -0.25
N LEU A 605 5.92 21.40 0.25
CA LEU A 605 7.00 21.93 1.07
C LEU A 605 6.86 21.39 2.49
N LEU A 606 7.91 20.74 2.98
CA LEU A 606 8.01 20.18 4.33
C LEU A 606 8.68 21.19 5.26
N PRO A 607 8.22 21.31 6.52
CA PRO A 607 8.92 22.12 7.51
C PRO A 607 10.31 21.55 7.80
N TYR A 608 11.12 22.30 8.55
CA TYR A 608 12.40 21.78 9.05
C TYR A 608 12.18 20.53 9.92
N PRO A 609 12.95 19.44 9.73
CA PRO A 609 12.81 18.19 10.51
C PRO A 609 12.88 18.40 12.03
N ASP A 610 11.77 18.18 12.74
CA ASP A 610 11.62 18.47 14.18
C ASP A 610 12.67 17.74 15.05
N SER A 611 13.10 16.55 14.63
CA SER A 611 14.07 15.70 15.34
C SER A 611 15.52 16.19 15.21
N TRP A 612 15.79 17.20 14.38
CA TRP A 612 17.13 17.67 14.04
C TRP A 612 17.39 19.14 14.41
N GLY A 613 16.56 19.72 15.30
CA GLY A 613 16.74 21.06 15.85
C GLY A 613 15.93 22.12 15.11
N SER A 614 16.54 23.28 14.83
CA SER A 614 15.87 24.39 14.14
C SER A 614 16.85 25.13 13.23
N ASN A 615 16.41 25.53 12.04
CA ASN A 615 17.17 26.40 11.14
C ASN A 615 16.50 27.78 11.04
N LYS A 616 17.30 28.85 11.04
CA LYS A 616 16.82 30.24 10.89
C LYS A 616 16.83 30.72 9.45
N ASP A 617 17.59 30.06 8.59
CA ASP A 617 17.81 30.47 7.21
C ASP A 617 16.77 29.87 6.26
N PHE A 618 16.22 28.69 6.60
CA PHE A 618 15.20 27.99 5.83
C PHE A 618 14.13 27.42 6.75
N ASP A 619 12.88 27.68 6.41
CA ASP A 619 11.70 27.22 7.15
C ASP A 619 11.06 26.00 6.51
N GLN A 620 11.16 25.86 5.19
CA GLN A 620 10.57 24.77 4.43
C GLN A 620 11.42 24.38 3.21
N ALA A 621 11.32 23.11 2.76
CA ALA A 621 11.91 22.59 1.52
C ALA A 621 11.16 21.34 1.03
N ASN A 622 11.38 20.91 -0.21
CA ASN A 622 10.84 19.64 -0.72
C ASN A 622 11.67 18.44 -0.27
N PHE A 623 12.98 18.61 -0.15
CA PHE A 623 13.93 17.56 0.19
C PHE A 623 14.91 18.07 1.26
N TRP A 624 14.83 17.47 2.45
CA TRP A 624 15.77 17.70 3.55
C TRP A 624 16.73 16.53 3.66
N GLN A 625 18.01 16.81 3.88
CA GLN A 625 18.95 15.81 4.37
C GLN A 625 19.60 16.26 5.66
N CYS A 626 19.70 15.34 6.61
CA CYS A 626 20.21 15.62 7.94
C CYS A 626 21.35 14.69 8.34
N TRP A 627 22.41 15.28 8.89
CA TRP A 627 23.60 14.58 9.37
C TRP A 627 24.27 15.35 10.51
N PHE A 628 25.22 14.70 11.18
CA PHE A 628 26.03 15.34 12.21
C PHE A 628 27.28 15.99 11.60
N ASP A 629 27.51 17.25 11.93
CA ASP A 629 28.69 18.00 11.48
C ASP A 629 30.00 17.49 12.12
N GLU A 630 31.12 18.15 11.82
CA GLU A 630 32.43 17.74 12.38
C GLU A 630 32.52 17.83 13.90
N SER A 631 31.66 18.63 14.52
CA SER A 631 31.54 18.81 15.97
C SER A 631 30.41 17.99 16.59
N PHE A 632 29.83 17.04 15.85
CA PHE A 632 28.65 16.24 16.25
C PHE A 632 27.40 17.08 16.56
N LYS A 633 27.29 18.27 15.99
CA LYS A 633 26.05 19.06 16.05
C LYS A 633 25.10 18.57 14.95
N PRO A 634 23.80 18.35 15.24
CA PRO A 634 22.82 18.03 14.20
C PRO A 634 22.71 19.17 13.20
N TYR A 635 22.65 18.82 11.92
CA TYR A 635 22.55 19.74 10.81
C TYR A 635 21.61 19.17 9.75
N CYS A 636 20.64 19.96 9.28
CA CYS A 636 19.86 19.64 8.09
C CYS A 636 20.06 20.70 7.01
N HIS A 637 20.16 20.23 5.77
CA HIS A 637 20.28 21.05 4.59
C HIS A 637 19.06 20.88 3.68
N PRO A 638 18.48 21.96 3.13
CA PRO A 638 17.44 21.87 2.11
C PRO A 638 18.08 21.58 0.75
N VAL A 639 18.14 20.30 0.40
CA VAL A 639 18.82 19.80 -0.81
C VAL A 639 17.97 20.02 -2.07
N GLY A 640 16.65 20.13 -1.94
CA GLY A 640 15.75 20.42 -3.06
C GLY A 640 14.57 21.28 -2.62
N ASP A 641 14.26 22.31 -3.40
CA ASP A 641 13.19 23.26 -3.13
C ASP A 641 12.51 23.69 -4.43
N LYS A 642 11.22 23.40 -4.58
CA LYS A 642 10.49 23.68 -5.83
C LYS A 642 10.32 25.15 -6.18
N ARG A 643 10.63 26.07 -5.25
CA ARG A 643 10.45 27.50 -5.47
C ARG A 643 11.56 27.97 -6.45
N VAL A 644 11.17 28.72 -7.49
CA VAL A 644 11.98 29.19 -8.63
C VAL A 644 13.34 29.76 -8.18
N PRO A 645 14.44 29.34 -8.82
CA PRO A 645 14.47 28.52 -10.04
C PRO A 645 14.26 27.02 -9.82
N GLY A 646 14.07 26.57 -8.57
CA GLY A 646 14.44 25.24 -8.09
C GLY A 646 13.55 24.04 -8.37
N LEU A 647 12.77 24.03 -9.45
CA LEU A 647 12.22 22.76 -9.97
C LEU A 647 12.15 22.78 -11.48
N ASN A 648 12.80 21.80 -12.09
CA ASN A 648 12.74 21.53 -13.52
C ASN A 648 12.49 20.04 -13.74
N VAL A 649 11.69 19.71 -14.75
CA VAL A 649 11.49 18.33 -15.20
C VAL A 649 11.78 18.28 -16.69
N SER A 650 12.61 17.34 -17.12
CA SER A 650 13.02 17.18 -18.51
C SER A 650 13.12 15.71 -18.89
N LEU A 651 13.19 15.42 -20.19
CA LEU A 651 13.58 14.09 -20.67
C LEU A 651 15.06 13.84 -20.35
N GLN A 652 15.44 12.62 -19.97
CA GLN A 652 16.85 12.30 -19.70
C GLN A 652 17.75 12.53 -20.93
N LYS A 653 17.21 12.27 -22.13
CA LYS A 653 17.81 12.60 -23.43
C LYS A 653 16.84 13.47 -24.22
N GLU A 654 17.27 14.68 -24.55
CA GLU A 654 16.48 15.62 -25.35
C GLU A 654 16.01 14.98 -26.66
N GLY A 655 14.71 15.11 -26.95
CA GLY A 655 14.08 14.54 -28.15
C GLY A 655 13.88 13.02 -28.14
N ASN A 656 14.20 12.31 -27.05
CA ASN A 656 13.91 10.88 -26.92
C ASN A 656 12.93 10.62 -25.77
N ILE A 657 11.65 10.47 -26.12
CA ILE A 657 10.58 10.27 -25.14
C ILE A 657 10.69 8.96 -24.35
N ASP A 658 11.39 7.96 -24.89
CA ASP A 658 11.59 6.66 -24.24
C ASP A 658 12.82 6.65 -23.32
N SER A 659 13.54 7.78 -23.19
CA SER A 659 14.74 7.88 -22.35
C SER A 659 14.43 7.96 -20.86
N GLY A 660 13.16 8.07 -20.47
CA GLY A 660 12.75 8.39 -19.11
C GLY A 660 12.82 9.90 -18.83
N VAL A 661 12.63 10.26 -17.57
CA VAL A 661 12.51 11.64 -17.09
C VAL A 661 13.57 11.94 -16.03
N ARG A 662 14.08 13.17 -16.02
CA ARG A 662 14.88 13.76 -14.95
C ARG A 662 14.08 14.84 -14.25
N ILE A 663 14.01 14.75 -12.92
CA ILE A 663 13.47 15.81 -12.05
C ILE A 663 14.64 16.45 -11.32
N THR A 664 14.88 17.73 -11.56
CA THR A 664 15.93 18.50 -10.90
C THR A 664 15.31 19.50 -9.94
N TYR A 665 15.66 19.41 -8.65
CA TYR A 665 15.40 20.45 -7.67
C TYR A 665 16.66 21.26 -7.41
N GLU A 666 16.55 22.58 -7.33
CA GLU A 666 17.64 23.42 -6.82
C GLU A 666 17.41 23.62 -5.31
N GLY A 667 18.41 23.32 -4.51
CA GLY A 667 18.45 23.52 -3.07
C GLY A 667 19.16 24.82 -2.69
N ALA A 668 19.35 25.00 -1.38
CA ALA A 668 20.08 26.16 -0.89
C ALA A 668 21.58 26.11 -1.25
N TYR A 669 22.16 27.29 -1.48
CA TYR A 669 23.60 27.49 -1.69
C TYR A 669 24.19 26.73 -2.88
N GLY A 670 23.45 26.63 -4.00
CA GLY A 670 23.95 26.00 -5.23
C GLY A 670 23.96 24.47 -5.19
N VAL A 671 23.27 23.90 -4.21
CA VAL A 671 23.00 22.47 -4.12
C VAL A 671 21.94 22.08 -5.15
N ASN A 672 22.09 20.93 -5.80
CA ASN A 672 21.05 20.35 -6.67
C ASN A 672 20.72 18.91 -6.29
N LEU A 673 19.46 18.54 -6.42
CA LEU A 673 18.97 17.17 -6.39
C LEU A 673 18.48 16.78 -7.78
N ASP A 674 19.05 15.72 -8.34
CA ASP A 674 18.54 15.08 -9.56
C ASP A 674 17.91 13.73 -9.21
N ILE A 675 16.69 13.51 -9.68
CA ILE A 675 16.00 12.22 -9.65
C ILE A 675 15.83 11.75 -11.09
N ASP A 676 16.61 10.75 -11.49
CA ASP A 676 16.61 10.15 -12.81
C ASP A 676 15.69 8.92 -12.81
N ILE A 677 14.53 9.05 -13.44
CA ILE A 677 13.49 8.02 -13.52
C ILE A 677 13.51 7.41 -14.92
N SER A 678 14.00 6.17 -15.03
CA SER A 678 13.97 5.39 -16.27
C SER A 678 12.57 4.79 -16.48
N CYS A 679 12.20 4.50 -17.74
CA CYS A 679 10.96 3.78 -18.03
C CYS A 679 11.10 2.29 -17.68
N ASP A 680 10.21 1.80 -16.82
CA ASP A 680 10.00 0.36 -16.56
C ASP A 680 8.50 0.07 -16.45
N GLN A 681 7.95 -0.65 -17.43
CA GLN A 681 6.52 -0.99 -17.50
C GLN A 681 6.07 -2.00 -16.43
N SER A 682 7.00 -2.63 -15.72
CA SER A 682 6.69 -3.60 -14.65
C SER A 682 6.73 -2.98 -13.25
N ALA A 683 7.23 -1.75 -13.13
CA ALA A 683 7.38 -1.06 -11.86
C ALA A 683 6.08 -0.34 -11.44
N ASP A 684 5.86 -0.20 -10.13
CA ASP A 684 4.74 0.59 -9.60
C ASP A 684 4.84 2.07 -10.03
N HIS A 685 3.71 2.77 -10.02
CA HIS A 685 3.62 4.20 -10.29
C HIS A 685 4.13 5.07 -9.12
N LYS A 686 4.60 4.47 -8.03
CA LYS A 686 4.99 5.18 -6.80
C LYS A 686 6.50 5.30 -6.68
N LEU A 687 6.97 6.53 -6.45
CA LEU A 687 8.35 6.81 -6.09
C LEU A 687 8.58 6.44 -4.61
N ASP A 688 9.08 5.24 -4.34
CA ASP A 688 9.52 4.84 -3.00
C ASP A 688 11.02 5.10 -2.81
N LEU A 689 11.35 6.11 -2.01
CA LEU A 689 12.74 6.42 -1.65
C LEU A 689 13.37 5.45 -0.64
N GLY A 690 12.59 4.60 0.05
CA GLY A 690 13.10 3.78 1.15
C GLY A 690 14.22 2.81 0.78
N ASN A 691 14.21 2.32 -0.45
CA ASN A 691 15.18 1.35 -0.95
C ASN A 691 16.14 1.94 -2.00
N LEU A 692 16.10 3.26 -2.22
CA LEU A 692 16.90 3.90 -3.26
C LEU A 692 18.17 4.50 -2.65
N PRO A 693 19.36 4.20 -3.20
CA PRO A 693 20.58 4.85 -2.76
C PRO A 693 20.62 6.29 -3.26
N VAL A 694 21.11 7.20 -2.41
CA VAL A 694 21.42 8.57 -2.80
C VAL A 694 22.92 8.71 -3.04
N VAL A 695 23.30 9.21 -4.21
CA VAL A 695 24.69 9.49 -4.56
C VAL A 695 24.98 10.96 -4.37
N TYR A 696 25.97 11.28 -3.54
CA TYR A 696 26.46 12.63 -3.33
C TYR A 696 27.79 12.84 -4.07
N THR A 697 27.81 13.88 -4.91
CA THR A 697 28.99 14.31 -5.66
C THR A 697 29.26 15.79 -5.40
N GLN A 698 30.47 16.09 -4.95
CA GLN A 698 30.95 17.45 -4.77
C GLN A 698 31.76 17.87 -6.00
N SER A 699 31.34 18.94 -6.68
CA SER A 699 32.14 19.59 -7.72
C SER A 699 32.70 20.92 -7.19
N THR A 700 33.64 21.53 -7.92
CA THR A 700 34.24 22.81 -7.50
C THR A 700 33.23 23.95 -7.39
N ASN A 701 32.07 23.83 -8.05
CA ASN A 701 31.10 24.91 -8.16
C ASN A 701 29.75 24.55 -7.54
N ASN A 702 29.34 23.28 -7.58
CA ASN A 702 28.03 22.82 -7.10
C ASN A 702 28.15 21.47 -6.37
N ASP A 703 27.39 21.32 -5.29
CA ASP A 703 27.17 20.04 -4.62
C ASP A 703 25.90 19.39 -5.21
N LYS A 704 25.96 18.11 -5.53
CA LYS A 704 24.90 17.41 -6.27
C LYS A 704 24.53 16.09 -5.62
N TRP A 705 23.23 15.90 -5.42
CA TRP A 705 22.59 14.67 -5.01
C TRP A 705 21.91 14.03 -6.21
N SER A 706 22.06 12.72 -6.37
CA SER A 706 21.48 11.96 -7.46
C SER A 706 20.78 10.71 -6.95
N ILE A 707 19.56 10.48 -7.42
CA ILE A 707 18.76 9.29 -7.15
C ILE A 707 18.38 8.71 -8.50
N ASP A 708 18.76 7.46 -8.75
CA ASP A 708 18.39 6.74 -9.95
C ASP A 708 17.28 5.74 -9.62
N THR A 709 16.21 5.70 -10.41
CA THR A 709 15.10 4.77 -10.22
C THR A 709 14.44 4.42 -11.56
N ALA A 710 13.49 3.50 -11.56
CA ALA A 710 12.72 3.12 -12.74
C ALA A 710 11.24 2.97 -12.36
N LEU A 711 10.35 3.62 -13.10
CA LEU A 711 8.91 3.67 -12.82
C LEU A 711 8.12 3.63 -14.13
N GLU A 712 6.92 3.04 -14.11
CA GLU A 712 6.04 2.98 -15.30
C GLU A 712 5.62 4.39 -15.76
N LEU A 713 5.47 5.34 -14.84
CA LEU A 713 5.06 6.72 -15.16
C LEU A 713 6.03 7.48 -16.07
N ALA A 714 7.31 7.05 -16.11
CA ALA A 714 8.31 7.64 -17.01
C ALA A 714 8.27 7.00 -18.41
N CYS A 715 7.43 5.98 -18.61
CA CYS A 715 7.21 5.38 -19.91
C CYS A 715 6.29 6.21 -20.79
N SER A 716 6.59 6.19 -22.09
CA SER A 716 5.76 6.82 -23.10
C SER A 716 4.42 6.06 -23.24
N ASN A 717 3.35 6.83 -23.37
CA ASN A 717 1.99 6.37 -23.56
C ASN A 717 1.47 6.83 -24.92
N LYS A 718 0.67 6.00 -25.59
CA LYS A 718 0.03 6.38 -26.85
C LYS A 718 -1.21 7.22 -26.60
N PHE A 719 -1.40 8.27 -27.39
CA PHE A 719 -2.65 9.02 -27.37
C PHE A 719 -3.84 8.12 -27.72
N GLN A 720 -4.87 8.21 -26.90
CA GLN A 720 -6.14 7.55 -27.16
C GLN A 720 -7.03 8.42 -28.04
N PRO A 721 -7.95 7.81 -28.81
CA PRO A 721 -9.02 8.56 -29.44
C PRO A 721 -9.81 9.32 -28.38
N ALA A 722 -10.09 10.60 -28.64
CA ALA A 722 -10.95 11.38 -27.77
C ALA A 722 -12.37 10.83 -27.80
N SER A 723 -13.02 10.75 -26.64
CA SER A 723 -14.45 10.44 -26.58
C SER A 723 -15.26 11.74 -26.61
N THR A 724 -16.40 11.71 -27.29
CA THR A 724 -17.40 12.78 -27.17
C THR A 724 -18.22 12.57 -25.90
N PRO A 725 -18.60 13.65 -25.19
CA PRO A 725 -19.42 13.52 -23.99
C PRO A 725 -20.78 12.86 -24.32
N TYR A 726 -21.29 12.05 -23.39
CA TYR A 726 -22.58 11.37 -23.55
C TYR A 726 -23.74 12.38 -23.65
N PRO A 727 -24.75 12.10 -24.49
CA PRO A 727 -25.93 12.96 -24.60
C PRO A 727 -26.63 13.14 -23.26
N SER A 728 -26.83 14.38 -22.85
CA SER A 728 -27.73 14.75 -21.74
C SER A 728 -28.35 16.11 -22.00
N ASN A 729 -29.52 16.39 -21.42
CA ASN A 729 -30.20 17.65 -21.70
C ASN A 729 -29.33 18.85 -21.28
N THR A 730 -29.16 19.79 -22.21
CA THR A 730 -28.53 21.08 -21.94
C THR A 730 -29.31 21.82 -20.85
N PRO A 731 -28.65 22.34 -19.80
CA PRO A 731 -29.29 23.21 -18.83
C PRO A 731 -29.93 24.43 -19.51
N GLN A 732 -30.94 25.06 -18.91
CA GLN A 732 -31.41 26.36 -19.40
C GLN A 732 -30.46 27.47 -18.94
N PRO A 733 -30.22 28.52 -19.74
CA PRO A 733 -29.40 29.67 -19.33
C PRO A 733 -29.94 30.29 -18.04
N HIS A 734 -29.02 30.73 -17.17
CA HIS A 734 -29.38 31.42 -15.93
C HIS A 734 -29.39 32.94 -16.17
N ASP A 735 -30.43 33.64 -15.69
CA ASP A 735 -30.51 35.12 -15.69
C ASP A 735 -29.57 35.75 -14.65
N VAL A 736 -28.28 35.40 -14.69
CA VAL A 736 -27.26 35.86 -13.74
C VAL A 736 -26.39 36.94 -14.38
N LYS A 737 -26.15 38.03 -13.64
CA LYS A 737 -25.25 39.10 -14.06
C LYS A 737 -23.82 38.58 -14.13
N ILE A 738 -23.28 38.45 -15.33
CA ILE A 738 -21.94 37.93 -15.57
C ILE A 738 -20.86 38.91 -15.07
N VAL A 739 -19.95 38.42 -14.21
CA VAL A 739 -18.83 39.19 -13.64
C VAL A 739 -17.54 38.81 -14.34
N THR A 740 -17.02 39.68 -15.20
CA THR A 740 -15.77 39.45 -15.97
C THR A 740 -14.53 40.09 -15.33
N LYS A 741 -14.70 40.74 -14.18
CA LYS A 741 -13.63 41.37 -13.40
C LYS A 741 -13.69 40.87 -11.97
N PHE A 742 -12.59 40.30 -11.50
CA PHE A 742 -12.46 39.78 -10.15
C PHE A 742 -11.23 40.36 -9.48
N SER A 743 -11.35 40.71 -8.21
CA SER A 743 -10.20 41.06 -7.38
C SER A 743 -10.45 40.59 -5.95
N THR A 744 -9.41 40.05 -5.34
CA THR A 744 -9.44 39.52 -3.97
C THR A 744 -8.08 39.75 -3.30
N THR A 745 -8.01 39.54 -1.98
CA THR A 745 -6.75 39.58 -1.22
C THR A 745 -6.53 38.23 -0.56
N VAL A 746 -5.37 37.61 -0.82
CA VAL A 746 -4.95 36.30 -0.30
C VAL A 746 -3.59 36.47 0.35
N GLY A 747 -3.44 36.02 1.60
CA GLY A 747 -2.16 36.18 2.33
C GLY A 747 -1.66 37.64 2.40
N GLY A 748 -2.57 38.63 2.40
CA GLY A 748 -2.23 40.06 2.38
C GLY A 748 -1.76 40.61 1.02
N LYS A 749 -1.76 39.81 -0.04
CA LYS A 749 -1.45 40.25 -1.42
C LYS A 749 -2.72 40.31 -2.25
N SER A 750 -2.84 41.32 -3.11
CA SER A 750 -3.99 41.45 -4.00
C SER A 750 -3.80 40.63 -5.27
N LEU A 751 -4.83 39.87 -5.65
CA LEU A 751 -4.96 39.19 -6.94
C LEU A 751 -6.06 39.88 -7.74
N SER A 752 -5.86 40.00 -9.04
CA SER A 752 -6.88 40.57 -9.93
C SER A 752 -6.88 39.87 -11.28
N LEU A 753 -8.06 39.67 -11.86
CA LEU A 753 -8.20 39.16 -13.21
C LEU A 753 -9.31 39.92 -13.92
N ASN A 754 -8.99 40.49 -15.07
CA ASN A 754 -9.95 41.15 -15.94
C ASN A 754 -10.00 40.42 -17.27
N LEU A 755 -11.02 39.58 -17.42
CA LEU A 755 -11.24 38.76 -18.61
C LEU A 755 -11.51 39.58 -19.87
N ASN A 756 -11.92 40.85 -19.75
CA ASN A 756 -12.10 41.73 -20.92
C ASN A 756 -10.77 42.13 -21.59
N ASN A 757 -9.65 42.00 -20.87
CA ASN A 757 -8.34 42.34 -21.40
C ASN A 757 -7.71 41.17 -22.16
N VAL A 758 -8.20 39.94 -21.98
CA VAL A 758 -7.62 38.73 -22.56
C VAL A 758 -8.16 38.52 -23.98
N LYS A 759 -7.26 38.37 -24.95
CA LYS A 759 -7.59 38.13 -26.37
C LYS A 759 -8.08 36.70 -26.62
N GLU A 760 -8.76 36.50 -27.75
CA GLU A 760 -9.02 35.16 -28.28
C GLU A 760 -7.69 34.39 -28.45
N THR A 761 -7.63 33.18 -27.92
CA THR A 761 -6.43 32.35 -27.93
C THR A 761 -6.82 30.92 -28.31
N ALA A 762 -5.95 30.25 -29.05
CA ALA A 762 -6.09 28.83 -29.37
C ALA A 762 -4.82 28.08 -28.97
N ALA A 763 -4.95 26.84 -28.49
CA ALA A 763 -3.83 26.00 -28.08
C ALA A 763 -4.11 24.54 -28.39
N LYS A 764 -3.05 23.81 -28.77
CA LYS A 764 -3.07 22.35 -28.79
C LYS A 764 -2.77 21.86 -27.38
N ILE A 765 -3.64 21.01 -26.85
CA ILE A 765 -3.53 20.47 -25.50
C ILE A 765 -3.78 18.96 -25.52
N ALA A 766 -3.15 18.24 -24.61
CA ALA A 766 -3.49 16.88 -24.26
C ALA A 766 -4.53 16.92 -23.13
N LEU A 767 -5.70 16.32 -23.36
CA LEU A 767 -6.76 16.21 -22.36
C LEU A 767 -7.01 14.76 -22.00
N GLY A 768 -7.05 14.47 -20.71
CA GLY A 768 -7.17 13.10 -20.23
C GLY A 768 -7.32 12.98 -18.72
N TYR A 769 -7.45 11.73 -18.27
CA TYR A 769 -7.48 11.37 -16.86
C TYR A 769 -6.57 10.15 -16.63
N SER A 770 -5.87 10.14 -15.50
CA SER A 770 -4.91 9.10 -15.15
C SER A 770 -3.83 8.94 -16.23
N ASN A 771 -3.84 7.84 -17.00
CA ASN A 771 -2.85 7.53 -18.03
C ASN A 771 -3.47 7.59 -19.45
N TYR A 772 -4.70 8.10 -19.61
CA TYR A 772 -5.41 8.12 -20.88
C TYR A 772 -5.65 9.56 -21.35
N TYR A 773 -4.78 10.04 -22.24
CA TYR A 773 -4.88 11.37 -22.84
C TYR A 773 -5.18 11.29 -24.33
N SER A 774 -5.88 12.30 -24.81
CA SER A 774 -6.24 12.51 -26.20
C SER A 774 -5.78 13.89 -26.64
N LYS A 775 -5.40 14.04 -27.91
CA LYS A 775 -5.06 15.34 -28.48
C LYS A 775 -6.33 16.14 -28.74
N ALA A 776 -6.32 17.40 -28.31
CA ALA A 776 -7.37 18.35 -28.58
C ALA A 776 -6.81 19.73 -28.97
N GLU A 777 -7.58 20.48 -29.73
CA GLU A 777 -7.37 21.91 -29.98
C GLU A 777 -8.43 22.68 -29.20
N LEU A 778 -7.97 23.49 -28.26
CA LEU A 778 -8.80 24.42 -27.49
C LEU A 778 -8.88 25.75 -28.22
N ARG A 779 -10.08 26.30 -28.38
CA ARG A 779 -10.29 27.70 -28.78
C ARG A 779 -11.08 28.43 -27.71
N PHE A 780 -10.54 29.53 -27.24
CA PHE A 780 -11.06 30.25 -26.08
C PHE A 780 -11.19 31.75 -26.37
N HIS A 781 -12.38 32.30 -26.12
CA HIS A 781 -12.55 33.74 -25.96
C HIS A 781 -13.34 34.03 -24.67
N PRO A 782 -12.76 34.81 -23.74
CA PRO A 782 -13.30 34.92 -22.38
C PRO A 782 -14.65 35.63 -22.30
N THR A 783 -14.90 36.64 -23.13
CA THR A 783 -16.11 37.48 -23.03
C THR A 783 -16.97 37.53 -24.30
N LYS A 784 -16.51 36.92 -25.40
CA LYS A 784 -17.22 36.89 -26.68
C LYS A 784 -17.48 35.44 -27.04
N LYS A 785 -18.72 35.14 -27.41
CA LYS A 785 -19.05 33.82 -27.93
C LYS A 785 -18.49 33.65 -29.34
N LEU A 786 -17.79 32.55 -29.56
CA LEU A 786 -17.25 32.12 -30.83
C LEU A 786 -18.25 31.21 -31.51
N GLY A 787 -18.42 31.37 -32.82
CA GLY A 787 -19.16 30.41 -33.64
C GLY A 787 -18.38 29.10 -33.82
N CYS A 788 -19.01 28.11 -34.46
CA CYS A 788 -18.33 26.89 -34.89
C CYS A 788 -17.03 27.23 -35.67
N PRO A 789 -15.87 26.69 -35.28
CA PRO A 789 -14.60 26.98 -35.95
C PRO A 789 -14.67 26.67 -37.46
N ALA A 790 -14.11 27.57 -38.28
CA ALA A 790 -14.18 27.45 -39.73
C ALA A 790 -13.52 26.14 -40.23
N GLY A 791 -14.21 25.42 -41.12
CA GLY A 791 -13.74 24.15 -41.67
C GLY A 791 -13.93 22.93 -40.75
N ARG A 792 -14.59 23.08 -39.60
CA ARG A 792 -14.86 21.99 -38.65
C ARG A 792 -16.32 21.58 -38.65
N THR A 793 -16.59 20.33 -38.28
CA THR A 793 -17.94 19.82 -38.05
C THR A 793 -18.34 20.08 -36.60
N CYS A 794 -19.48 20.72 -36.38
CA CYS A 794 -20.02 21.01 -35.05
C CYS A 794 -21.46 20.49 -34.89
N PRO A 795 -21.91 20.15 -33.66
CA PRO A 795 -23.30 19.80 -33.37
C PRO A 795 -24.26 20.91 -33.80
N SER A 796 -25.39 20.53 -34.41
CA SER A 796 -26.38 21.50 -34.88
C SER A 796 -27.08 22.26 -33.75
N GLU A 797 -27.19 21.65 -32.56
CA GLU A 797 -27.84 22.25 -31.39
C GLU A 797 -27.06 23.41 -30.78
N TYR A 798 -25.77 23.57 -31.14
CA TYR A 798 -24.91 24.60 -30.58
C TYR A 798 -24.17 25.38 -31.65
N GLN A 799 -24.53 26.65 -31.78
CA GLN A 799 -23.94 27.54 -32.78
C GLN A 799 -22.87 28.47 -32.21
N GLU A 800 -22.87 28.69 -30.89
CA GLU A 800 -21.98 29.64 -30.22
C GLU A 800 -21.54 29.15 -28.83
N GLY A 801 -20.31 29.48 -28.42
CA GLY A 801 -19.76 29.18 -27.10
C GLY A 801 -18.47 29.96 -26.82
N ASN A 802 -18.08 30.12 -25.55
CA ASN A 802 -16.83 30.80 -25.18
C ASN A 802 -15.62 29.88 -25.26
N VAL A 803 -15.84 28.60 -24.98
CA VAL A 803 -14.83 27.56 -24.98
C VAL A 803 -15.24 26.48 -25.96
N TRP A 804 -14.40 26.22 -26.95
CA TRP A 804 -14.56 25.15 -27.92
C TRP A 804 -13.43 24.15 -27.78
N LEU A 805 -13.78 22.87 -27.79
CA LEU A 805 -12.84 21.78 -27.83
C LEU A 805 -13.00 21.01 -29.15
N CYS A 806 -11.91 20.94 -29.90
CA CYS A 806 -11.84 20.25 -31.19
C CYS A 806 -10.99 19.00 -31.04
N ILE A 807 -11.50 17.85 -31.46
CA ILE A 807 -10.87 16.54 -31.27
C ILE A 807 -10.75 15.77 -32.58
N ASN A 808 -9.78 14.87 -32.63
CA ASN A 808 -9.69 13.88 -33.70
C ASN A 808 -10.78 12.82 -33.51
N THR A 809 -11.66 12.66 -34.49
CA THR A 809 -12.63 11.55 -34.52
C THR A 809 -12.26 10.59 -35.64
N THR A 810 -12.67 9.33 -35.51
CA THR A 810 -12.47 8.31 -36.56
C THR A 810 -13.22 8.64 -37.86
N GLU A 811 -14.21 9.53 -37.79
CA GLU A 811 -15.06 9.91 -38.93
C GLU A 811 -14.47 11.02 -39.80
N THR A 812 -13.49 11.77 -39.28
CA THR A 812 -12.88 12.92 -39.97
C THR A 812 -11.43 12.63 -40.34
N THR A 813 -11.08 12.74 -41.62
CA THR A 813 -9.68 12.64 -42.08
C THR A 813 -8.84 13.87 -41.76
N GLU A 814 -9.47 15.00 -41.44
CA GLU A 814 -8.77 16.21 -41.02
C GLU A 814 -8.43 16.18 -39.52
N PRO A 815 -7.20 16.55 -39.13
CA PRO A 815 -6.82 16.62 -37.72
C PRO A 815 -7.62 17.71 -37.00
N TYR A 816 -8.36 17.32 -35.96
CA TYR A 816 -9.32 18.04 -35.13
C TYR A 816 -10.65 18.37 -35.83
N GLY A 817 -11.10 17.48 -36.72
CA GLY A 817 -12.27 17.71 -37.58
C GLY A 817 -13.62 17.89 -36.88
N PHE A 818 -13.78 17.45 -35.63
CA PHE A 818 -15.03 17.61 -34.86
C PHE A 818 -14.82 18.53 -33.67
N CYS A 819 -15.66 19.56 -33.54
CA CYS A 819 -15.60 20.52 -32.44
C CYS A 819 -16.94 20.63 -31.72
N TYR A 820 -16.90 20.79 -30.40
CA TYR A 820 -18.07 21.04 -29.58
C TYR A 820 -17.77 22.07 -28.49
N PRO A 821 -18.76 22.87 -28.05
CA PRO A 821 -18.53 23.84 -26.98
C PRO A 821 -18.47 23.11 -25.63
N THR A 822 -17.51 23.49 -24.78
CA THR A 822 -17.35 22.94 -23.42
C THR A 822 -17.61 23.97 -22.33
N GLY A 823 -17.93 25.21 -22.70
CA GLY A 823 -18.25 26.29 -21.77
C GLY A 823 -18.84 27.51 -22.48
N ASN A 824 -19.85 28.10 -21.87
CA ASN A 824 -20.58 29.26 -22.35
C ASN A 824 -21.03 30.13 -21.16
N MET A 825 -20.53 31.38 -21.13
CA MET A 825 -20.75 32.30 -20.02
C MET A 825 -22.22 32.65 -19.76
N ASP A 826 -23.12 32.46 -20.75
CA ASP A 826 -24.57 32.71 -20.60
C ASP A 826 -25.23 31.73 -19.61
N TYR A 827 -24.59 30.59 -19.34
CA TYR A 827 -25.07 29.62 -18.36
C TYR A 827 -24.44 29.81 -16.99
N GLY A 828 -23.26 30.44 -16.94
CA GLY A 828 -22.57 30.75 -15.70
C GLY A 828 -21.10 31.07 -15.94
N LEU A 829 -20.59 32.04 -15.17
CA LEU A 829 -19.18 32.39 -15.10
C LEU A 829 -18.82 32.68 -13.65
N ASN A 830 -17.97 31.85 -13.05
CA ASN A 830 -17.50 32.03 -11.68
C ASN A 830 -15.98 32.24 -11.64
N ILE A 831 -15.52 33.16 -10.80
CA ILE A 831 -14.10 33.44 -10.60
C ILE A 831 -13.80 33.37 -9.10
N LEU A 832 -12.90 32.48 -8.69
CA LEU A 832 -12.57 32.22 -7.28
C LEU A 832 -11.05 32.16 -7.08
N ALA A 833 -10.58 32.43 -5.87
CA ALA A 833 -9.19 32.12 -5.52
C ALA A 833 -9.03 30.61 -5.27
N VAL A 834 -7.97 30.01 -5.81
CA VAL A 834 -7.68 28.58 -5.62
C VAL A 834 -7.33 28.27 -4.15
N SER A 835 -6.60 29.19 -3.50
CA SER A 835 -6.27 29.12 -2.07
C SER A 835 -6.68 30.39 -1.33
N LYS A 836 -7.06 30.22 -0.06
CA LYS A 836 -7.35 31.34 0.86
C LYS A 836 -6.11 31.86 1.58
N THR A 837 -5.03 31.07 1.61
CA THR A 837 -3.82 31.38 2.38
C THR A 837 -2.62 31.65 1.48
N ASP A 838 -2.52 30.93 0.36
CA ASP A 838 -1.40 31.06 -0.58
C ASP A 838 -1.78 31.94 -1.79
N PRO A 839 -1.25 33.17 -1.90
CA PRO A 839 -1.53 34.03 -3.04
C PRO A 839 -0.99 33.50 -4.37
N TYR A 840 -0.02 32.58 -4.35
CA TYR A 840 0.57 32.01 -5.58
C TYR A 840 -0.23 30.83 -6.13
N ALA A 841 -1.21 30.31 -5.40
CA ALA A 841 -2.11 29.27 -5.89
C ALA A 841 -2.99 29.74 -7.07
N GLY A 842 -3.09 31.05 -7.29
CA GLY A 842 -3.77 31.62 -8.46
C GLY A 842 -5.29 31.76 -8.31
N LEU A 843 -5.97 31.94 -9.44
CA LEU A 843 -7.42 32.08 -9.55
C LEU A 843 -8.00 30.99 -10.46
N THR A 844 -9.19 30.50 -10.18
CA THR A 844 -9.92 29.57 -11.06
C THR A 844 -11.10 30.30 -11.70
N VAL A 845 -11.33 30.07 -13.00
CA VAL A 845 -12.41 30.65 -13.81
C VAL A 845 -13.22 29.52 -14.42
N ASN A 846 -14.49 29.40 -14.02
CA ASN A 846 -15.37 28.32 -14.43
C ASN A 846 -16.41 28.84 -15.42
N TYR A 847 -16.48 28.23 -16.61
CA TYR A 847 -17.52 28.47 -17.62
C TYR A 847 -18.49 27.30 -17.63
N ASP A 848 -19.78 27.58 -17.39
CA ASP A 848 -20.81 26.54 -17.35
C ASP A 848 -21.45 26.33 -18.74
N GLY A 849 -22.30 25.32 -18.93
CA GLY A 849 -23.24 25.27 -20.06
C GLY A 849 -22.71 24.93 -21.46
N GLY A 850 -21.73 24.05 -21.57
CA GLY A 850 -21.32 23.41 -22.83
C GLY A 850 -22.29 22.32 -23.32
N LEU A 851 -21.88 21.61 -24.38
CA LEU A 851 -22.60 20.46 -24.94
C LEU A 851 -22.89 19.44 -23.82
N TYR A 852 -24.15 19.06 -23.66
CA TYR A 852 -24.60 18.09 -22.66
C TYR A 852 -24.26 18.46 -21.21
N GLY A 853 -24.27 19.77 -20.90
CA GLY A 853 -23.96 20.28 -19.57
C GLY A 853 -22.48 20.09 -19.19
N SER A 854 -21.58 20.14 -20.17
CA SER A 854 -20.15 20.25 -19.89
C SER A 854 -19.79 21.62 -19.32
N GLU A 855 -18.72 21.69 -18.56
CA GLU A 855 -18.19 22.91 -17.94
C GLU A 855 -16.69 22.97 -18.23
N THR A 856 -16.07 24.15 -18.25
CA THR A 856 -14.61 24.26 -18.38
C THR A 856 -14.04 25.12 -17.27
N HIS A 857 -13.05 24.61 -16.56
CA HIS A 857 -12.37 25.32 -15.48
C HIS A 857 -10.96 25.73 -15.93
N PHE A 858 -10.65 27.02 -15.86
CA PHE A 858 -9.33 27.55 -16.13
C PHE A 858 -8.65 27.98 -14.85
N ASN A 859 -7.53 27.33 -14.50
CA ASN A 859 -6.70 27.73 -13.35
C ASN A 859 -5.60 28.69 -13.84
N PHE A 860 -5.74 29.97 -13.51
CA PHE A 860 -4.80 31.03 -13.82
C PHE A 860 -3.68 31.09 -12.77
N PHE A 861 -2.44 30.92 -13.22
CA PHE A 861 -1.23 31.07 -12.41
C PHE A 861 -0.39 32.28 -12.85
N CYS A 862 0.39 32.82 -11.92
CA CYS A 862 1.23 33.99 -12.16
C CYS A 862 2.38 33.67 -13.11
N LYS A 863 2.55 34.51 -14.14
CA LYS A 863 3.74 34.55 -14.98
C LYS A 863 4.06 36.01 -15.35
N GLU A 864 5.06 36.59 -14.68
CA GLU A 864 5.34 38.04 -14.70
C GLU A 864 5.84 38.55 -16.05
N ASP A 865 6.47 37.69 -16.87
CA ASP A 865 7.04 38.03 -18.18
C ASP A 865 6.00 38.10 -19.31
N LEU A 866 4.74 37.75 -19.05
CA LEU A 866 3.66 37.85 -20.04
C LEU A 866 3.02 39.25 -20.07
N PRO A 867 2.69 39.80 -21.26
CA PRO A 867 1.82 40.97 -21.37
C PRO A 867 0.46 40.76 -20.69
N ALA A 868 -0.13 41.82 -20.12
CA ALA A 868 -1.37 41.71 -19.35
C ALA A 868 -2.59 41.26 -20.18
N ASP A 869 -2.56 41.44 -21.51
CA ASP A 869 -3.62 41.04 -22.44
C ASP A 869 -3.38 39.66 -23.08
N GLU A 870 -2.28 38.99 -22.72
CA GLU A 870 -1.89 37.68 -23.22
C GLU A 870 -2.01 36.61 -22.13
N ILE A 871 -2.26 35.38 -22.58
CA ILE A 871 -2.32 34.18 -21.75
C ILE A 871 -1.57 33.05 -22.46
N GLU A 872 -0.98 32.14 -21.70
CA GLU A 872 -0.34 30.93 -22.23
C GLU A 872 -1.03 29.70 -21.62
N PHE A 873 -1.55 28.81 -22.47
CA PHE A 873 -2.12 27.56 -22.01
C PHE A 873 -1.01 26.53 -21.75
N GLU A 874 -1.11 25.80 -20.65
CA GLU A 874 -0.29 24.61 -20.47
C GLU A 874 -0.71 23.53 -21.47
N GLN A 875 0.24 22.70 -21.88
CA GLN A 875 0.02 21.67 -22.91
C GLN A 875 -0.83 20.49 -22.40
N VAL A 876 -1.17 20.43 -21.11
CA VAL A 876 -1.99 19.39 -20.51
C VAL A 876 -3.17 20.00 -19.75
N GLY A 877 -4.34 19.41 -19.92
CA GLY A 877 -5.48 19.60 -19.04
C GLY A 877 -5.99 18.27 -18.50
N ILE A 878 -6.65 18.32 -17.35
CA ILE A 878 -7.18 17.16 -16.65
C ILE A 878 -8.69 17.09 -16.89
N LEU A 879 -9.19 15.93 -17.28
CA LEU A 879 -10.61 15.68 -17.47
C LEU A 879 -11.17 14.98 -16.23
N ASN A 880 -12.01 15.63 -15.42
CA ASN A 880 -12.58 14.99 -14.24
C ASN A 880 -13.69 13.99 -14.64
N PRO A 881 -13.59 12.68 -14.30
CA PRO A 881 -14.63 11.69 -14.54
C PRO A 881 -15.94 12.08 -13.84
N PRO A 882 -17.11 11.97 -14.48
CA PRO A 882 -17.41 11.22 -15.71
C PRO A 882 -17.16 11.96 -17.05
N GLY A 883 -16.21 12.90 -17.11
CA GLY A 883 -15.67 13.39 -18.39
C GLY A 883 -16.27 14.72 -18.87
N LYS A 884 -16.94 15.46 -17.98
CA LYS A 884 -17.68 16.69 -18.35
C LYS A 884 -16.95 18.00 -18.05
N VAL A 885 -15.88 17.95 -17.25
CA VAL A 885 -15.22 19.16 -16.73
C VAL A 885 -13.71 19.12 -17.02
N PRO A 886 -13.26 19.56 -18.20
CA PRO A 886 -11.86 19.87 -18.44
C PRO A 886 -11.37 20.98 -17.49
N VAL A 887 -10.30 20.69 -16.76
CA VAL A 887 -9.53 21.63 -15.97
C VAL A 887 -8.24 21.94 -16.71
N ILE A 888 -8.07 23.19 -17.13
CA ILE A 888 -6.98 23.64 -17.99
C ILE A 888 -6.18 24.71 -17.24
N HIS A 889 -4.86 24.56 -17.21
CA HIS A 889 -3.97 25.52 -16.57
C HIS A 889 -3.57 26.63 -17.54
N VAL A 890 -3.56 27.86 -17.05
CA VAL A 890 -3.34 29.07 -17.84
C VAL A 890 -2.33 29.94 -17.09
N LEU A 891 -1.32 30.45 -17.79
CA LEU A 891 -0.35 31.37 -17.23
C LEU A 891 -0.71 32.80 -17.66
N SER A 892 -0.69 33.73 -16.70
CA SER A 892 -0.98 35.15 -16.96
C SER A 892 -0.28 36.05 -15.94
N SER A 893 0.16 37.24 -16.38
CA SER A 893 0.70 38.25 -15.48
C SER A 893 -0.38 38.96 -14.64
N GLN A 894 -1.65 38.90 -15.05
CA GLN A 894 -2.74 39.58 -14.32
C GLN A 894 -2.91 39.03 -12.90
N VAL A 895 -2.76 37.71 -12.73
CA VAL A 895 -2.96 37.01 -11.45
C VAL A 895 -1.69 36.96 -10.60
N CYS A 896 -0.67 37.75 -10.95
CA CYS A 896 0.52 37.85 -10.13
C CYS A 896 0.24 38.56 -8.81
N PRO A 897 0.67 38.00 -7.66
CA PRO A 897 0.46 38.61 -6.36
C PRO A 897 1.11 39.99 -6.27
N ASN A 898 0.30 41.03 -6.46
CA ASN A 898 0.74 42.38 -6.21
C ASN A 898 0.72 42.59 -4.69
N GLY A 899 1.89 42.61 -4.07
CA GLY A 899 2.03 43.26 -2.77
C GLY A 899 1.56 44.69 -2.95
N SER A 900 0.80 45.24 -1.99
CA SER A 900 0.50 46.68 -1.96
C SER A 900 1.81 47.41 -2.20
N GLY A 901 2.02 47.92 -3.42
CA GLY A 901 3.35 48.33 -3.89
C GLY A 901 3.93 49.22 -2.82
N ARG A 902 5.08 48.83 -2.22
CA ARG A 902 5.63 49.42 -1.00
C ARG A 902 5.30 50.89 -0.99
N SER A 903 4.26 51.28 -0.24
CA SER A 903 3.81 52.66 -0.25
C SER A 903 5.04 53.45 0.13
N THR A 904 5.55 54.29 -0.80
CA THR A 904 6.75 55.09 -0.61
C THR A 904 6.65 55.65 0.79
N THR A 905 7.48 55.15 1.71
CA THR A 905 7.24 55.36 3.14
C THR A 905 7.22 56.87 3.37
N GLY A 906 6.51 57.37 4.38
CA GLY A 906 6.54 58.81 4.67
C GLY A 906 7.97 59.36 4.77
N GLY A 907 8.92 58.50 5.17
CA GLY A 907 10.36 58.76 5.12
C GLY A 907 10.94 58.98 3.71
N ALA A 908 10.53 58.22 2.70
CA ALA A 908 10.99 58.43 1.32
C ALA A 908 10.43 59.73 0.72
N TYR A 909 9.17 60.08 0.97
CA TYR A 909 8.64 61.41 0.59
C TYR A 909 9.36 62.53 1.32
N PHE A 910 9.64 62.37 2.61
CA PHE A 910 10.44 63.31 3.39
C PHE A 910 11.84 63.47 2.80
N LEU A 911 12.52 62.38 2.43
CA LEU A 911 13.84 62.43 1.81
C LEU A 911 13.82 63.08 0.42
N ILE A 912 12.80 62.84 -0.40
CA ILE A 912 12.65 63.49 -1.71
C ILE A 912 12.43 65.00 -1.52
N VAL A 913 11.56 65.42 -0.60
CA VAL A 913 11.34 66.85 -0.29
C VAL A 913 12.63 67.48 0.23
N LEU A 914 13.33 66.81 1.13
CA LEU A 914 14.61 67.28 1.67
C LEU A 914 15.66 67.42 0.55
N ALA A 915 15.75 66.45 -0.36
CA ALA A 915 16.65 66.50 -1.50
C ALA A 915 16.32 67.66 -2.44
N VAL A 916 15.03 67.92 -2.73
CA VAL A 916 14.61 69.06 -3.55
C VAL A 916 14.96 70.40 -2.89
N VAL A 917 14.72 70.55 -1.58
CA VAL A 917 15.09 71.76 -0.82
C VAL A 917 16.60 71.94 -0.81
N PHE A 918 17.36 70.86 -0.63
CA PHE A 918 18.82 70.88 -0.67
C PHE A 918 19.32 71.32 -2.05
N ILE A 919 18.86 70.69 -3.13
CA ILE A 919 19.25 71.06 -4.51
C ILE A 919 18.87 72.52 -4.81
N ALA A 920 17.68 72.98 -4.42
CA ALA A 920 17.25 74.37 -4.60
C ALA A 920 18.13 75.35 -3.80
N TYR A 921 18.49 75.01 -2.56
CA TYR A 921 19.38 75.82 -1.73
C TYR A 921 20.76 75.98 -2.38
N PHE A 922 21.37 74.90 -2.85
CA PHE A 922 22.67 74.98 -3.53
C PHE A 922 22.55 75.67 -4.90
N GLY A 923 21.55 75.34 -5.70
CA GLY A 923 21.37 75.93 -7.03
C GLY A 923 21.10 77.44 -6.97
N ILE A 924 20.08 77.85 -6.22
CA ILE A 924 19.70 79.27 -6.09
C ILE A 924 20.75 80.04 -5.31
N GLY A 925 21.24 79.50 -4.19
CA GLY A 925 22.24 80.17 -3.37
C GLY A 925 23.56 80.37 -4.11
N THR A 926 24.03 79.38 -4.87
CA THR A 926 25.24 79.53 -5.70
C THR A 926 25.02 80.55 -6.82
N LEU A 927 23.84 80.57 -7.44
CA LEU A 927 23.48 81.58 -8.46
C LEU A 927 23.49 83.00 -7.88
N ILE A 928 22.93 83.20 -6.68
CA ILE A 928 22.92 84.49 -5.98
C ILE A 928 24.35 84.92 -5.64
N MET A 929 25.16 84.01 -5.07
CA MET A 929 26.56 84.28 -4.74
C MET A 929 27.38 84.63 -5.98
N TYR A 930 27.14 83.95 -7.10
CA TYR A 930 27.77 84.24 -8.39
C TYR A 930 27.43 85.64 -8.90
N VAL A 931 26.15 86.05 -8.82
CA VAL A 931 25.72 87.38 -9.25
C VAL A 931 26.29 88.48 -8.35
N TRP A 932 26.41 88.23 -7.04
CA TRP A 932 26.85 89.25 -6.08
C TRP A 932 28.37 89.37 -5.96
N MET A 933 29.10 88.26 -6.00
CA MET A 933 30.55 88.23 -5.74
C MET A 933 31.39 87.99 -7.00
N GLY A 934 30.75 87.67 -8.14
CA GLY A 934 31.44 87.38 -9.40
C GLY A 934 32.20 86.04 -9.41
N SER A 935 32.07 85.23 -8.35
CA SER A 935 32.72 83.93 -8.21
C SER A 935 31.71 82.85 -7.80
N ILE A 936 31.90 81.64 -8.32
CA ILE A 936 31.06 80.48 -7.98
C ILE A 936 31.53 79.96 -6.62
N THR A 937 30.84 80.35 -5.57
CA THR A 937 31.10 79.90 -4.19
C THR A 937 29.84 79.29 -3.60
N ILE A 938 30.01 78.27 -2.76
CA ILE A 938 28.90 77.56 -2.14
C ILE A 938 28.32 78.44 -1.01
N PRO A 939 26.99 78.63 -0.95
CA PRO A 939 26.36 79.41 0.12
C PRO A 939 26.59 78.75 1.48
N ASN A 940 27.20 79.49 2.41
CA ASN A 940 27.60 79.04 3.75
C ASN A 940 28.59 77.85 3.75
N GLU A 941 29.63 77.92 2.93
CA GLU A 941 30.67 76.88 2.78
C GLU A 941 31.22 76.31 4.10
N ASN A 942 31.51 77.18 5.08
CA ASN A 942 32.04 76.75 6.39
C ASN A 942 31.10 75.80 7.12
N PHE A 943 29.78 76.07 7.09
CA PHE A 943 28.77 75.22 7.72
C PHE A 943 28.70 73.84 7.05
N TRP A 944 28.72 73.79 5.71
CA TRP A 944 28.63 72.51 4.99
C TRP A 944 29.86 71.65 5.20
N THR A 945 31.03 72.27 5.33
CA THR A 945 32.28 71.57 5.59
C THR A 945 32.24 70.87 6.95
N GLU A 946 31.79 71.57 8.00
CA GLU A 946 31.58 71.00 9.33
C GLU A 946 30.48 69.92 9.32
N PHE A 947 29.36 70.18 8.63
CA PHE A 947 28.24 69.24 8.54
C PHE A 947 28.65 67.90 7.91
N PHE A 948 29.39 67.91 6.80
CA PHE A 948 29.85 66.67 6.15
C PHE A 948 30.87 65.91 7.01
N GLN A 949 31.72 66.60 7.77
CA GLN A 949 32.62 65.95 8.72
C GLN A 949 31.83 65.20 9.81
N CYS A 950 30.78 65.82 10.36
CA CYS A 950 29.90 65.17 11.34
C CYS A 950 29.16 63.96 10.76
N VAL A 951 28.58 64.08 9.55
CA VAL A 951 27.87 62.98 8.89
C VAL A 951 28.80 61.82 8.57
N THR A 952 30.00 62.10 8.06
CA THR A 952 31.01 61.06 7.76
C THR A 952 31.41 60.30 9.03
N THR A 953 31.61 61.03 10.12
CA THR A 953 31.95 60.45 11.43
C THR A 953 30.82 59.56 11.95
N ALA A 954 29.57 59.99 11.83
CA ALA A 954 28.40 59.21 12.23
C ALA A 954 28.21 57.93 11.38
N VAL A 955 28.39 58.01 10.06
CA VAL A 955 28.28 56.85 9.16
C VAL A 955 29.35 55.80 9.46
N VAL A 956 30.60 56.23 9.66
CA VAL A 956 31.69 55.32 10.04
C VAL A 956 31.39 54.65 11.37
N PHE A 957 30.86 55.38 12.35
CA PHE A 957 30.49 54.83 13.65
C PHE A 957 29.39 53.76 13.56
N ILE A 958 28.33 54.03 12.77
CA ILE A 958 27.19 53.12 12.57
C ILE A 958 27.63 51.83 11.85
N PHE A 959 28.34 51.93 10.72
CA PHE A 959 28.71 50.75 9.93
C PHE A 959 29.83 49.93 10.55
N THR A 960 30.68 50.52 11.39
CA THR A 960 31.71 49.78 12.11
C THR A 960 31.23 49.26 13.47
N CYS A 961 29.98 49.51 13.88
CA CYS A 961 29.44 49.21 15.21
C CYS A 961 30.39 49.62 16.34
N GLY A 962 31.10 50.75 16.19
CA GLY A 962 32.09 51.23 17.15
C GLY A 962 33.39 50.41 17.25
N ARG A 963 33.67 49.46 16.33
CA ARG A 963 34.86 48.59 16.38
C ARG A 963 36.11 49.14 15.68
N SER A 964 36.02 50.20 14.89
CA SER A 964 37.21 50.86 14.33
C SER A 964 37.78 51.86 15.34
N ARG A 965 38.69 51.41 16.21
CA ARG A 965 39.61 52.28 16.96
C ARG A 965 40.87 52.55 16.13
N THR A 966 40.74 53.26 15.02
CA THR A 966 41.89 53.85 14.34
C THR A 966 41.51 55.19 13.73
N ALA A 967 41.62 56.26 14.52
CA ALA A 967 41.87 57.61 14.02
C ALA A 967 42.37 58.51 15.16
N ALA A 968 43.68 58.52 15.37
CA ALA A 968 44.39 59.52 16.17
C ALA A 968 44.48 60.88 15.43
N ALA A 969 43.37 61.37 14.87
CA ALA A 969 43.35 62.55 14.00
C ALA A 969 42.33 63.63 14.40
N TYR A 970 41.80 63.60 15.63
CA TYR A 970 40.78 64.57 16.08
C TYR A 970 41.22 65.48 17.24
N ASP A 971 42.53 65.69 17.42
CA ASP A 971 43.09 66.62 18.42
C ASP A 971 43.52 67.99 17.84
N ASN A 972 43.16 68.34 16.59
CA ASN A 972 43.39 69.69 16.05
C ASN A 972 42.29 70.11 15.07
N ILE A 973 41.08 70.38 15.58
CA ILE A 973 40.10 71.31 14.99
C ILE A 973 39.56 72.18 16.13
#